data_AF-A0AAT9GNF7-F1
#
_entry.id   AF-A0AAT9GNF7-F1
#
_cell.length_a   1.000
_cell.length_b   1.000
_cell.length_c   1.000
_cell.angle_alpha   90.00
_cell.angle_beta   90.00
_cell.angle_gamma   90.00
#
_symmetry.space_group_name_H-M   'P 1'
#
loop_
_entity.id
_entity.type
_entity.pdbx_description
1 polymer ?
#
loop_
_entity_poly.entity_id
_entity_poly.type
_entity_poly.pdbx_seq_one_letter_code
_entity_poly.pdbx_strand_id
1 'polypeptide(L)'
;MKEEFQKAIDFYYRHLLFVQGKDFLNSTLNFLNQYLEVNKNPKIAYAFHPWVNKAKERLDFFKQIGLPMVDIDYSSSEKYLGETFDIVILDSVDDFRPNYISRLVDMAKGGGLIAIYSDDIYKNKLYKNSLIRDGVVDNFFEDRFLNKIQSYPAILYIKDGNLKSFKEPKVDELKRPKPKIYDNSSVPLTLHKLCVSGDQNKALEELTFLFHDDKKRTIALTAPRGRGKSAVIGLFLAYVIKERLKEPTIIIITSPSYYSSSEIFKFLLLGLNSLNIRHTVTKSRDGKIMRISAGEVIVRWLAPDLAKDFNGYLIVVDEAAALGLETLEYITRSWDKIILITTIHGYEGSGKAFLKYLLSLKNKYIFKHITLDFPIRYSKGDPIERFIYDVMLLDAEPKTKKLEYKIEEIDRQVLFKNDGRLRQIYGILVSAHYRNSPDDLMLLGDLHFQRIFSLDDVAVSQVIYEGGLNEERINSILKGESNLGHLIPHRLIKYERIKEFGTLKGWRVIRIAVLPELQNKGLGSKLLSYIKEKAISEGLDWVGSSFVLDYRVLNFWVKNAFYPVYLATRKNEGLNGYSVIVIYPITEKAKEISQKLAYNLKRKILRTSHQVYFNVSPLTLAKLLDSLKIYKKVEEIEDTEIEKIKAYLEGILPYNSVADSVSILVEKYFWEMPLQLDIIEEATLVGRVLQGKSWSHIGYSLGKTPREVEEILRESINKLMKAFI
;
A
#
# COMPACT_ATOMS: atom_id res chain seq x y z
N MET A 1 24.87 24.79 -22.27
CA MET A 1 23.59 24.10 -21.96
C MET A 1 23.01 23.34 -23.14
N LYS A 2 22.84 23.96 -24.30
CA LYS A 2 22.37 23.25 -25.52
C LYS A 2 23.15 21.96 -25.81
N GLU A 3 24.47 22.01 -25.74
CA GLU A 3 25.35 20.84 -25.90
C GLU A 3 25.06 19.74 -24.85
N GLU A 4 24.82 20.12 -23.60
CA GLU A 4 24.46 19.17 -22.53
C GLU A 4 23.10 18.50 -22.79
N PHE A 5 22.11 19.25 -23.28
CA PHE A 5 20.82 18.67 -23.68
C PHE A 5 20.97 17.73 -24.88
N GLN A 6 21.84 18.05 -25.84
CA GLN A 6 22.14 17.15 -26.95
C GLN A 6 22.81 15.86 -26.45
N LYS A 7 23.82 15.96 -25.57
CA LYS A 7 24.45 14.79 -24.92
C LYS A 7 23.41 13.92 -24.20
N ALA A 8 22.45 14.53 -23.50
CA ALA A 8 21.38 13.81 -22.82
C ALA A 8 20.53 12.97 -23.78
N ILE A 9 20.21 13.50 -24.96
CA ILE A 9 19.50 12.78 -26.02
C ILE A 9 20.37 11.65 -26.58
N ASP A 10 21.64 11.91 -26.85
CA ASP A 10 22.58 10.95 -27.45
C ASP A 10 22.87 9.77 -26.52
N PHE A 11 22.98 10.02 -25.21
CA PHE A 11 23.25 8.97 -24.21
C PHE A 11 22.02 8.53 -23.41
N TYR A 12 20.86 9.11 -23.71
CA TYR A 12 19.55 8.72 -23.21
C TYR A 12 19.43 8.80 -21.67
N TYR A 13 19.99 9.85 -21.06
CA TYR A 13 19.84 10.18 -19.63
C TYR A 13 19.01 11.46 -19.45
N ARG A 14 18.50 11.71 -18.26
CA ARG A 14 17.60 12.83 -17.94
C ARG A 14 18.35 14.01 -17.34
N HIS A 15 17.82 15.22 -17.55
CA HIS A 15 18.19 16.42 -16.79
C HIS A 15 17.09 16.81 -15.81
N LEU A 16 17.49 17.41 -14.68
CA LEU A 16 16.57 18.05 -13.74
C LEU A 16 16.96 19.52 -13.57
N LEU A 17 16.04 20.41 -13.83
CA LEU A 17 16.12 21.83 -13.53
C LEU A 17 15.31 22.11 -12.27
N PHE A 18 15.95 22.60 -11.22
CA PHE A 18 15.31 23.09 -10.02
C PHE A 18 15.46 24.60 -9.92
N VAL A 19 14.35 25.34 -9.93
CA VAL A 19 14.33 26.81 -9.90
C VAL A 19 13.63 27.29 -8.64
N GLN A 20 14.30 28.14 -7.86
CA GLN A 20 13.74 28.78 -6.68
C GLN A 20 13.96 30.29 -6.70
N GLY A 21 13.03 31.07 -6.15
CA GLY A 21 13.17 32.53 -6.01
C GLY A 21 12.06 33.29 -6.70
N LYS A 22 12.15 34.63 -6.76
CA LYS A 22 11.03 35.48 -7.24
C LYS A 22 10.74 35.36 -8.73
N ASP A 23 11.76 35.17 -9.56
CA ASP A 23 11.65 35.13 -11.03
C ASP A 23 11.58 33.69 -11.59
N PHE A 24 10.96 32.79 -10.82
CA PHE A 24 10.98 31.36 -11.09
C PHE A 24 10.34 30.98 -12.45
N LEU A 25 9.30 31.70 -12.89
CA LEU A 25 8.60 31.45 -14.15
C LEU A 25 9.50 31.75 -15.37
N ASN A 26 10.03 32.98 -15.46
CA ASN A 26 10.89 33.39 -16.59
C ASN A 26 12.19 32.58 -16.61
N SER A 27 12.80 32.35 -15.45
CA SER A 27 13.98 31.50 -15.32
C SER A 27 13.72 30.09 -15.86
N THR A 28 12.59 29.47 -15.48
CA THR A 28 12.21 28.14 -15.98
C THR A 28 11.98 28.16 -17.50
N LEU A 29 11.23 29.14 -18.00
CA LEU A 29 10.93 29.27 -19.44
C LEU A 29 12.19 29.40 -20.29
N ASN A 30 13.19 30.17 -19.84
CA ASN A 30 14.44 30.34 -20.58
C ASN A 30 15.14 28.98 -20.84
N PHE A 31 15.24 28.14 -19.82
CA PHE A 31 15.83 26.79 -19.97
C PHE A 31 14.95 25.86 -20.81
N LEU A 32 13.62 25.95 -20.69
CA LEU A 32 12.71 25.21 -21.57
C LEU A 32 12.92 25.60 -23.04
N ASN A 33 13.06 26.90 -23.34
CA ASN A 33 13.35 27.38 -24.70
C ASN A 33 14.70 26.86 -25.23
N GLN A 34 15.74 26.83 -24.39
CA GLN A 34 17.03 26.23 -24.77
C GLN A 34 16.92 24.73 -25.08
N TYR A 35 16.07 23.99 -24.36
CA TYR A 35 15.79 22.58 -24.66
C TYR A 35 15.02 22.43 -25.98
N LEU A 36 14.07 23.34 -26.28
CA LEU A 36 13.30 23.34 -27.52
C LEU A 36 14.17 23.55 -28.77
N GLU A 37 15.34 24.19 -28.64
CA GLU A 37 16.30 24.28 -29.72
C GLU A 37 16.89 22.92 -30.15
N VAL A 38 16.89 21.94 -29.24
CA VAL A 38 17.44 20.58 -29.46
C VAL A 38 16.32 19.61 -29.80
N ASN A 39 15.16 19.75 -29.17
CA ASN A 39 13.97 18.94 -29.44
C ASN A 39 12.78 19.85 -29.77
N LYS A 40 12.43 19.94 -31.05
CA LYS A 40 11.45 20.92 -31.55
C LYS A 40 9.99 20.58 -31.25
N ASN A 41 9.66 19.29 -31.08
CA ASN A 41 8.28 18.80 -30.87
C ASN A 41 8.19 17.85 -29.66
N PRO A 42 8.56 18.29 -28.45
CA PRO A 42 8.48 17.46 -27.25
C PRO A 42 7.03 17.20 -26.84
N LYS A 43 6.74 16.01 -26.31
CA LYS A 43 5.52 15.78 -25.53
C LYS A 43 5.71 16.34 -24.13
N ILE A 44 4.90 17.31 -23.74
CA ILE A 44 5.05 18.05 -22.48
C ILE A 44 3.96 17.65 -21.49
N ALA A 45 4.35 17.37 -20.25
CA ALA A 45 3.45 17.26 -19.10
C ALA A 45 3.63 18.47 -18.19
N TYR A 46 2.52 19.03 -17.70
CA TYR A 46 2.52 20.07 -16.67
C TYR A 46 1.68 19.59 -15.48
N ALA A 47 2.33 19.41 -14.34
CA ALA A 47 1.72 18.87 -13.13
C ALA A 47 1.49 19.95 -12.07
N PHE A 48 0.25 20.06 -11.58
CA PHE A 48 -0.17 21.10 -10.63
C PHE A 48 -1.46 20.71 -9.88
N HIS A 49 -1.90 21.56 -8.94
CA HIS A 49 -3.22 21.45 -8.31
C HIS A 49 -4.19 22.45 -8.97
N PRO A 50 -5.09 22.01 -9.88
CA PRO A 50 -5.90 22.93 -10.69
C PRO A 50 -6.95 23.75 -9.93
N TRP A 51 -7.26 23.37 -8.69
CA TRP A 51 -8.17 24.11 -7.80
C TRP A 51 -7.47 25.16 -6.94
N VAL A 52 -6.13 25.23 -6.96
CA VAL A 52 -5.40 26.23 -6.19
C VAL A 52 -5.37 27.55 -6.93
N ASN A 53 -5.49 28.64 -6.18
CA ASN A 53 -5.51 29.99 -6.72
C ASN A 53 -4.22 30.29 -7.52
N LYS A 54 -4.34 30.99 -8.65
CA LYS A 54 -3.24 31.34 -9.58
C LYS A 54 -2.50 30.16 -10.22
N ALA A 55 -2.80 28.91 -9.89
CA ALA A 55 -2.10 27.77 -10.46
C ALA A 55 -2.37 27.62 -11.98
N LYS A 56 -3.59 27.96 -12.42
CA LYS A 56 -3.94 28.03 -13.84
C LYS A 56 -3.24 29.17 -14.58
N GLU A 57 -3.05 30.33 -13.93
CA GLU A 57 -2.31 31.46 -14.52
C GLU A 57 -0.84 31.07 -14.79
N ARG A 58 -0.23 30.29 -13.89
CA ARG A 58 1.13 29.76 -14.10
C ARG A 58 1.19 28.76 -15.25
N LEU A 59 0.20 27.88 -15.39
CA LEU A 59 0.07 27.01 -16.56
C LEU A 59 -0.09 27.83 -17.85
N ASP A 60 -0.97 28.83 -17.84
CA ASP A 60 -1.22 29.71 -18.97
C ASP A 60 0.04 30.49 -19.38
N PHE A 61 0.87 30.90 -18.42
CA PHE A 61 2.18 31.48 -18.71
C PHE A 61 3.06 30.53 -19.55
N PHE A 62 3.10 29.23 -19.24
CA PHE A 62 3.89 28.29 -20.03
C PHE A 62 3.28 27.95 -21.39
N LYS A 63 1.98 28.21 -21.63
CA LYS A 63 1.38 28.02 -22.97
C LYS A 63 2.01 28.89 -24.05
N GLN A 64 2.73 29.96 -23.70
CA GLN A 64 3.52 30.76 -24.64
C GLN A 64 4.63 29.97 -25.36
N ILE A 65 4.98 28.77 -24.87
CA ILE A 65 5.83 27.80 -25.59
C ILE A 65 5.22 27.41 -26.94
N GLY A 66 3.89 27.51 -27.11
CA GLY A 66 3.21 27.24 -28.37
C GLY A 66 3.05 25.76 -28.72
N LEU A 67 3.30 24.85 -27.76
CA LEU A 67 3.12 23.41 -27.92
C LEU A 67 2.03 22.86 -27.00
N PRO A 68 1.31 21.80 -27.41
CA PRO A 68 0.32 21.15 -26.55
C PRO A 68 0.94 20.61 -25.26
N MET A 69 0.30 20.89 -24.13
CA MET A 69 0.68 20.38 -22.82
C MET A 69 -0.40 19.46 -22.28
N VAL A 70 0.01 18.35 -21.68
CA VAL A 70 -0.88 17.48 -20.92
C VAL A 70 -0.95 17.99 -19.49
N ASP A 71 -2.10 18.51 -19.12
CA ASP A 71 -2.40 18.99 -17.78
C ASP A 71 -2.61 17.79 -16.85
N ILE A 72 -1.73 17.65 -15.85
CA ILE A 72 -1.78 16.58 -14.87
C ILE A 72 -2.12 17.17 -13.51
N ASP A 73 -3.33 16.89 -13.03
CA ASP A 73 -3.65 17.12 -11.64
C ASP A 73 -2.83 16.18 -10.74
N TYR A 74 -2.06 16.73 -9.81
CA TYR A 74 -1.27 15.97 -8.83
C TYR A 74 -2.09 14.87 -8.14
N SER A 75 -3.32 15.16 -7.74
CA SER A 75 -4.17 14.20 -7.01
C SER A 75 -4.67 13.06 -7.89
N SER A 76 -4.65 13.23 -9.21
CA SER A 76 -5.01 12.18 -10.18
C SER A 76 -3.86 11.77 -11.10
N SER A 77 -2.62 12.09 -10.71
CA SER A 77 -1.38 11.71 -11.42
C SER A 77 -1.23 10.20 -11.67
N GLU A 78 -1.91 9.36 -10.88
CA GLU A 78 -1.96 7.90 -11.04
C GLU A 78 -2.53 7.45 -12.40
N LYS A 79 -3.33 8.31 -13.05
CA LYS A 79 -3.89 8.03 -14.38
C LYS A 79 -2.83 8.06 -15.49
N TYR A 80 -1.70 8.73 -15.23
CA TYR A 80 -0.67 9.01 -16.23
C TYR A 80 0.60 8.18 -16.02
N LEU A 81 0.62 7.25 -15.07
CA LEU A 81 1.83 6.48 -14.72
C LEU A 81 2.39 5.64 -15.87
N GLY A 82 1.54 5.22 -16.82
CA GLY A 82 1.95 4.53 -18.04
C GLY A 82 2.53 5.45 -19.11
N GLU A 83 2.20 6.75 -19.07
CA GLU A 83 2.63 7.71 -20.07
C GLU A 83 4.12 8.07 -19.92
N THR A 84 4.70 8.56 -21.01
CA THR A 84 6.10 8.98 -21.07
C THR A 84 6.16 10.32 -21.80
N PHE A 85 6.98 11.24 -21.29
CA PHE A 85 7.09 12.63 -21.75
C PHE A 85 8.55 13.02 -22.01
N ASP A 86 8.73 13.99 -22.90
CA ASP A 86 10.00 14.66 -23.17
C ASP A 86 10.30 15.72 -22.10
N ILE A 87 9.27 16.46 -21.69
CA ILE A 87 9.36 17.50 -20.67
C ILE A 87 8.33 17.22 -19.60
N VAL A 88 8.73 17.26 -18.33
CA VAL A 88 7.82 17.17 -17.18
C VAL A 88 8.03 18.39 -16.29
N ILE A 89 7.05 19.27 -16.25
CA ILE A 89 7.05 20.50 -15.45
C ILE A 89 6.23 20.22 -14.18
N LEU A 90 6.83 20.46 -13.02
CA LEU A 90 6.21 20.32 -11.71
C LEU A 90 6.07 21.71 -11.10
N ASP A 91 4.83 22.16 -10.97
CA ASP A 91 4.49 23.36 -10.22
C ASP A 91 4.58 23.07 -8.73
N SER A 92 5.63 23.54 -8.07
CA SER A 92 5.84 23.34 -6.62
C SER A 92 5.63 24.61 -5.79
N VAL A 93 4.93 25.62 -6.34
CA VAL A 93 4.61 26.86 -5.62
C VAL A 93 3.64 26.59 -4.47
N ASP A 94 2.62 25.77 -4.70
CA ASP A 94 1.61 25.49 -3.66
C ASP A 94 1.85 24.16 -2.93
N ASP A 95 2.63 23.24 -3.49
CA ASP A 95 2.89 21.95 -2.87
C ASP A 95 4.25 21.40 -3.30
N PHE A 96 5.11 21.09 -2.33
CA PHE A 96 6.44 20.49 -2.57
C PHE A 96 6.48 19.12 -1.90
N ARG A 97 5.78 18.17 -2.52
CA ARG A 97 5.48 16.87 -1.90
C ARG A 97 6.38 15.75 -2.42
N PRO A 98 7.11 15.02 -1.55
CA PRO A 98 8.03 13.95 -1.94
C PRO A 98 7.42 12.90 -2.88
N ASN A 99 6.20 12.46 -2.57
CA ASN A 99 5.51 11.43 -3.35
C ASN A 99 5.17 11.89 -4.78
N TYR A 100 4.73 13.15 -4.97
CA TYR A 100 4.43 13.67 -6.32
C TYR A 100 5.70 13.83 -7.14
N ILE A 101 6.76 14.36 -6.55
CA ILE A 101 8.06 14.51 -7.21
C ILE A 101 8.57 13.14 -7.67
N SER A 102 8.64 12.16 -6.75
CA SER A 102 9.11 10.80 -7.05
C SER A 102 8.30 10.15 -8.17
N ARG A 103 6.99 10.37 -8.18
CA ARG A 103 6.06 9.77 -9.15
C ARG A 103 6.20 10.35 -10.55
N LEU A 104 6.35 11.67 -10.67
CA LEU A 104 6.28 12.41 -11.93
C LEU A 104 7.64 12.50 -12.62
N VAL A 105 8.74 12.58 -11.86
CA VAL A 105 10.11 12.53 -12.41
C VAL A 105 10.34 11.27 -13.24
N ASP A 106 9.73 10.16 -12.84
CA ASP A 106 9.75 8.88 -13.55
C ASP A 106 9.01 8.86 -14.89
N MET A 107 8.19 9.87 -15.19
CA MET A 107 7.48 9.97 -16.46
C MET A 107 8.35 10.59 -17.58
N ALA A 108 9.48 11.22 -17.23
CA ALA A 108 10.42 11.74 -18.21
C ALA A 108 11.24 10.61 -18.85
N LYS A 109 11.42 10.65 -20.17
CA LYS A 109 12.32 9.73 -20.90
C LYS A 109 13.76 10.20 -20.89
N GLY A 110 14.68 9.32 -21.27
CA GLY A 110 16.08 9.64 -21.56
C GLY A 110 16.17 10.69 -22.68
N GLY A 111 17.03 11.67 -22.48
CA GLY A 111 17.08 12.90 -23.25
C GLY A 111 16.05 13.95 -22.84
N GLY A 112 15.16 13.65 -21.89
CA GLY A 112 14.14 14.56 -21.42
C GLY A 112 14.60 15.53 -20.32
N LEU A 113 13.79 16.57 -20.12
CA LEU A 113 14.00 17.62 -19.12
C LEU A 113 12.87 17.61 -18.09
N ILE A 114 13.24 17.47 -16.82
CA ILE A 114 12.34 17.67 -15.69
C ILE A 114 12.56 19.08 -15.18
N ALA A 115 11.50 19.88 -15.03
CA ALA A 115 11.56 21.20 -14.42
C ALA A 115 10.72 21.21 -13.15
N ILE A 116 11.34 21.50 -12.01
CA ILE A 116 10.66 21.72 -10.73
C ILE A 116 10.89 23.19 -10.35
N TYR A 117 9.83 23.96 -10.17
CA TYR A 117 9.96 25.35 -9.75
C TYR A 117 9.14 25.67 -8.52
N SER A 118 9.61 26.64 -7.75
CA SER A 118 8.89 27.20 -6.61
C SER A 118 9.34 28.64 -6.36
N ASP A 119 8.50 29.44 -5.73
CA ASP A 119 8.92 30.69 -5.10
C ASP A 119 9.81 30.43 -3.87
N ASP A 120 9.30 29.62 -2.93
CA ASP A 120 9.98 29.21 -1.70
C ASP A 120 9.49 27.82 -1.29
N ILE A 121 10.36 26.81 -1.19
CA ILE A 121 9.94 25.44 -0.79
C ILE A 121 9.58 25.31 0.69
N TYR A 122 9.99 26.27 1.54
CA TYR A 122 9.82 26.17 2.99
C TYR A 122 8.46 26.63 3.50
N LYS A 123 7.76 27.48 2.75
CA LYS A 123 6.54 28.18 3.22
C LYS A 123 5.35 27.92 2.32
N ASN A 124 4.15 28.04 2.90
CA ASN A 124 2.87 28.01 2.19
C ASN A 124 2.62 26.75 1.34
N LYS A 125 3.15 25.59 1.75
CA LYS A 125 2.95 24.32 1.03
C LYS A 125 1.79 23.54 1.61
N LEU A 126 0.87 23.07 0.77
CA LEU A 126 -0.32 22.32 1.17
C LEU A 126 0.03 21.12 2.05
N TYR A 127 0.94 20.25 1.63
CA TYR A 127 1.29 19.07 2.43
C TYR A 127 2.03 19.45 3.72
N LYS A 128 2.99 20.36 3.65
CA LYS A 128 3.73 20.84 4.83
C LYS A 128 2.80 21.49 5.86
N ASN A 129 1.83 22.27 5.41
CA ASN A 129 0.82 22.89 6.27
C ASN A 129 -0.04 21.85 7.00
N SER A 130 -0.21 20.65 6.44
CA SER A 130 -0.90 19.55 7.13
C SER A 130 -0.10 18.94 8.29
N LEU A 131 1.21 19.21 8.35
CA LEU A 131 2.10 18.79 9.44
C LEU A 131 2.19 19.84 10.56
N ILE A 132 1.63 21.04 10.35
CA ILE A 132 1.62 22.10 11.34
C ILE A 132 0.64 21.74 12.46
N ARG A 133 1.12 21.80 13.70
CA ARG A 133 0.28 21.87 14.90
C ARG A 133 0.80 22.98 15.78
N ASP A 134 -0.11 23.76 16.34
CA ASP A 134 0.22 24.90 17.21
C ASP A 134 1.17 25.92 16.53
N GLY A 135 1.11 26.03 15.20
CA GLY A 135 1.92 26.95 14.40
C GLY A 135 3.36 26.50 14.12
N VAL A 136 3.76 25.28 14.49
CA VAL A 136 5.14 24.80 14.37
C VAL A 136 5.27 23.64 13.37
N VAL A 137 6.33 23.68 12.55
CA VAL A 137 6.77 22.61 11.62
C VAL A 137 8.28 22.74 11.39
N ASP A 138 8.98 21.61 11.27
CA ASP A 138 10.42 21.61 10.97
C ASP A 138 10.67 21.57 9.43
N ASN A 139 11.94 21.70 8.99
CA ASN A 139 12.33 21.79 7.57
C ASN A 139 13.43 20.81 7.15
N PHE A 140 13.55 19.68 7.86
CA PHE A 140 14.69 18.78 7.66
C PHE A 140 14.66 18.10 6.29
N PHE A 141 13.47 17.86 5.73
CA PHE A 141 13.37 17.31 4.38
C PHE A 141 13.82 18.31 3.31
N GLU A 142 13.37 19.57 3.37
CA GLU A 142 13.79 20.59 2.40
C GLU A 142 15.29 20.84 2.45
N ASP A 143 15.87 20.91 3.65
CA ASP A 143 17.32 21.05 3.82
C ASP A 143 18.08 19.87 3.21
N ARG A 144 17.59 18.64 3.42
CA ARG A 144 18.14 17.45 2.76
C ARG A 144 18.05 17.58 1.23
N PHE A 145 16.90 17.97 0.70
CA PHE A 145 16.68 18.09 -0.74
C PHE A 145 17.66 19.09 -1.37
N LEU A 146 17.78 20.30 -0.79
CA LEU A 146 18.70 21.33 -1.26
C LEU A 146 20.17 20.91 -1.18
N ASN A 147 20.55 20.16 -0.15
CA ASN A 147 21.91 19.63 -0.03
C ASN A 147 22.21 18.58 -1.11
N LYS A 148 21.25 17.70 -1.41
CA LYS A 148 21.43 16.61 -2.39
C LYS A 148 21.40 17.12 -3.83
N ILE A 149 20.55 18.09 -4.20
CA ILE A 149 20.55 18.61 -5.58
C ILE A 149 21.90 19.22 -5.98
N GLN A 150 22.65 19.78 -5.02
CA GLN A 150 23.96 20.38 -5.26
C GLN A 150 25.07 19.33 -5.42
N SER A 151 24.85 18.11 -4.93
CA SER A 151 25.87 17.05 -4.96
C SER A 151 25.79 16.18 -6.20
N TYR A 152 24.62 16.06 -6.84
CA TYR A 152 24.37 15.16 -7.97
C TYR A 152 24.60 15.79 -9.36
N PRO A 153 25.06 15.00 -10.35
CA PRO A 153 25.24 15.48 -11.72
C PRO A 153 23.93 15.53 -12.51
N ALA A 154 23.97 16.21 -13.65
CA ALA A 154 22.83 16.49 -14.54
C ALA A 154 21.69 17.32 -13.91
N ILE A 155 21.89 17.88 -12.71
CA ILE A 155 20.94 18.76 -12.03
C ILE A 155 21.40 20.22 -12.16
N LEU A 156 20.51 21.08 -12.64
CA LEU A 156 20.67 22.53 -12.68
C LEU A 156 19.91 23.15 -11.52
N TYR A 157 20.63 23.73 -10.55
CA TYR A 157 20.00 24.49 -9.48
C TYR A 157 20.11 25.99 -9.74
N ILE A 158 18.97 26.65 -9.96
CA ILE A 158 18.86 28.10 -10.10
C ILE A 158 18.20 28.66 -8.84
N LYS A 159 18.83 29.67 -8.23
CA LYS A 159 18.22 30.44 -7.14
C LYS A 159 18.35 31.93 -7.39
N ASP A 160 17.22 32.63 -7.36
CA ASP A 160 17.12 34.08 -7.60
C ASP A 160 17.83 34.49 -8.90
N GLY A 161 17.52 33.78 -9.99
CA GLY A 161 18.09 34.02 -11.33
C GLY A 161 19.54 33.55 -11.53
N ASN A 162 20.21 33.07 -10.48
CA ASN A 162 21.62 32.68 -10.54
C ASN A 162 21.80 31.17 -10.52
N LEU A 163 22.67 30.64 -11.39
CA LEU A 163 23.10 29.24 -11.33
C LEU A 163 23.92 29.00 -10.06
N LYS A 164 23.42 28.14 -9.18
CA LYS A 164 24.07 27.77 -7.92
C LYS A 164 24.92 26.52 -8.04
N SER A 165 24.47 25.54 -8.81
CA SER A 165 25.22 24.30 -9.02
C SER A 165 24.84 23.62 -10.32
N PHE A 166 25.85 23.07 -11.01
CA PHE A 166 25.71 22.11 -12.09
C PHE A 166 26.97 21.23 -12.09
N LYS A 167 26.80 19.92 -12.29
CA LYS A 167 27.90 18.97 -12.48
C LYS A 167 27.60 18.08 -13.69
N GLU A 168 28.62 17.85 -14.51
CA GLU A 168 28.47 17.03 -15.71
C GLU A 168 28.32 15.53 -15.36
N PRO A 169 27.47 14.79 -16.09
CA PRO A 169 27.29 13.35 -15.89
C PRO A 169 28.41 12.53 -16.52
N LYS A 170 28.75 11.41 -15.89
CA LYS A 170 29.70 10.43 -16.44
C LYS A 170 29.00 9.50 -17.42
N VAL A 171 29.23 9.74 -18.70
CA VAL A 171 28.53 9.06 -19.79
C VAL A 171 28.88 7.57 -19.92
N ASP A 172 30.11 7.16 -19.59
CA ASP A 172 30.57 5.78 -19.72
C ASP A 172 29.80 4.77 -18.85
N GLU A 173 29.12 5.27 -17.81
CA GLU A 173 28.29 4.44 -16.92
C GLU A 173 26.91 4.14 -17.51
N LEU A 174 26.53 4.80 -18.63
CA LEU A 174 25.19 4.74 -19.22
C LEU A 174 25.05 3.59 -20.23
N LYS A 175 24.03 2.76 -20.03
CA LYS A 175 23.72 1.64 -20.94
C LYS A 175 22.27 1.70 -21.41
N ARG A 176 22.08 1.85 -22.72
CA ARG A 176 20.76 1.76 -23.36
C ARG A 176 20.24 0.32 -23.35
N PRO A 177 18.93 0.10 -23.14
CA PRO A 177 18.32 -1.21 -23.33
C PRO A 177 18.46 -1.63 -24.80
N LYS A 178 18.82 -2.89 -25.04
CA LYS A 178 18.84 -3.49 -26.37
C LYS A 178 17.97 -4.75 -26.36
N PRO A 179 17.07 -4.94 -27.35
CA PRO A 179 16.33 -6.17 -27.48
C PRO A 179 17.28 -7.31 -27.83
N LYS A 180 17.07 -8.48 -27.22
CA LYS A 180 17.74 -9.72 -27.59
C LYS A 180 16.66 -10.80 -27.75
N ILE A 181 16.57 -11.38 -28.94
CA ILE A 181 15.66 -12.48 -29.24
C ILE A 181 16.49 -13.77 -29.19
N TYR A 182 15.90 -14.85 -28.67
CA TYR A 182 16.59 -16.14 -28.52
C TYR A 182 16.25 -17.05 -29.71
N ASP A 183 17.20 -17.87 -30.16
CA ASP A 183 17.08 -18.64 -31.41
C ASP A 183 15.99 -19.75 -31.37
N ASN A 184 15.56 -20.16 -30.17
CA ASN A 184 14.52 -21.18 -29.92
C ASN A 184 13.34 -20.62 -29.10
N SER A 185 12.67 -19.59 -29.62
CA SER A 185 11.52 -18.95 -28.98
C SER A 185 10.21 -19.75 -29.16
N SER A 186 9.50 -20.01 -28.07
CA SER A 186 8.15 -20.59 -28.12
C SER A 186 7.10 -19.53 -28.45
N VAL A 187 7.35 -18.28 -28.07
CA VAL A 187 6.44 -17.17 -28.30
C VAL A 187 6.62 -16.62 -29.72
N PRO A 188 5.54 -16.22 -30.43
CA PRO A 188 5.65 -15.68 -31.78
C PRO A 188 6.65 -14.53 -31.91
N LEU A 189 7.49 -14.57 -32.95
CA LEU A 189 8.51 -13.56 -33.23
C LEU A 189 7.94 -12.13 -33.32
N THR A 190 6.70 -11.99 -33.78
CA THR A 190 5.98 -10.71 -33.84
C THR A 190 5.85 -10.06 -32.46
N LEU A 191 5.59 -10.85 -31.41
CA LEU A 191 5.51 -10.34 -30.04
C LEU A 191 6.90 -10.01 -29.48
N HIS A 192 7.92 -10.82 -29.79
CA HIS A 192 9.31 -10.52 -29.40
C HIS A 192 9.82 -9.20 -29.95
N LYS A 193 9.42 -8.84 -31.18
CA LYS A 193 9.77 -7.56 -31.80
C LYS A 193 9.16 -6.34 -31.10
N LEU A 194 8.15 -6.54 -30.25
CA LEU A 194 7.52 -5.46 -29.47
C LEU A 194 8.25 -5.21 -28.13
N CYS A 195 9.09 -6.13 -27.67
CA CYS A 195 9.92 -5.93 -26.47
C CYS A 195 11.14 -5.05 -26.79
N VAL A 196 11.47 -4.14 -25.88
CA VAL A 196 12.55 -3.17 -26.07
C VAL A 196 13.88 -3.57 -25.40
N SER A 197 13.86 -4.63 -24.59
CA SER A 197 15.02 -5.12 -23.85
C SER A 197 15.10 -6.65 -23.85
N GLY A 198 16.32 -7.19 -23.71
CA GLY A 198 16.56 -8.64 -23.68
C GLY A 198 15.96 -9.36 -22.45
N ASP A 199 15.83 -8.68 -21.32
CA ASP A 199 15.17 -9.22 -20.12
C ASP A 199 13.64 -9.31 -20.28
N GLN A 200 13.02 -8.39 -21.03
CA GLN A 200 11.61 -8.50 -21.41
C GLN A 200 11.36 -9.71 -22.32
N ASN A 201 12.20 -9.93 -23.33
CA ASN A 201 12.10 -11.11 -24.19
C ASN A 201 12.30 -12.40 -23.41
N LYS A 202 13.26 -12.43 -22.49
CA LYS A 202 13.47 -13.57 -21.59
C LYS A 202 12.25 -13.82 -20.72
N ALA A 203 11.69 -12.78 -20.11
CA ALA A 203 10.48 -12.89 -19.29
C ALA A 203 9.27 -13.39 -20.09
N LEU A 204 9.11 -12.94 -21.34
CA LEU A 204 8.03 -13.38 -22.22
C LEU A 204 8.09 -14.89 -22.49
N GLU A 205 9.27 -15.43 -22.76
CA GLU A 205 9.49 -16.89 -22.87
C GLU A 205 9.28 -17.59 -21.55
N GLU A 206 9.79 -17.05 -20.45
CA GLU A 206 9.69 -17.71 -19.15
C GLU A 206 8.25 -17.83 -18.63
N LEU A 207 7.33 -16.96 -19.07
CA LEU A 207 5.90 -16.99 -18.75
C LEU A 207 5.17 -18.20 -19.35
N THR A 208 5.70 -18.80 -20.42
CA THR A 208 5.17 -20.06 -21.00
C THR A 208 5.14 -21.22 -20.02
N PHE A 209 5.87 -21.11 -18.90
CA PHE A 209 5.78 -21.99 -17.75
C PHE A 209 4.33 -22.29 -17.30
N LEU A 210 3.38 -21.36 -17.52
CA LEU A 210 1.96 -21.53 -17.20
C LEU A 210 1.18 -22.49 -18.12
N PHE A 211 1.70 -22.79 -19.31
CA PHE A 211 1.02 -23.68 -20.26
C PHE A 211 1.20 -25.16 -19.94
N HIS A 212 2.20 -25.53 -19.13
CA HIS A 212 2.49 -26.93 -18.82
C HIS A 212 1.53 -27.51 -17.78
N ASP A 213 1.03 -28.73 -18.04
CA ASP A 213 0.19 -29.58 -17.18
C ASP A 213 -1.11 -28.90 -16.66
N ASP A 214 -2.00 -29.72 -16.08
CA ASP A 214 -3.20 -29.25 -15.39
C ASP A 214 -2.95 -28.93 -13.90
N LYS A 215 -1.68 -28.86 -13.49
CA LYS A 215 -1.30 -28.58 -12.11
C LYS A 215 -1.32 -27.08 -11.83
N LYS A 216 -1.50 -26.77 -10.55
CA LYS A 216 -1.39 -25.42 -10.00
C LYS A 216 0.01 -24.84 -10.19
N ARG A 217 0.12 -23.71 -10.89
CA ARG A 217 1.37 -23.00 -11.21
C ARG A 217 1.26 -21.52 -10.90
N THR A 218 2.30 -20.98 -10.29
CA THR A 218 2.36 -19.56 -9.93
C THR A 218 3.65 -18.92 -10.44
N ILE A 219 3.52 -17.79 -11.10
CA ILE A 219 4.65 -16.95 -11.51
C ILE A 219 4.63 -15.67 -10.69
N ALA A 220 5.79 -15.25 -10.22
CA ALA A 220 5.99 -13.88 -9.73
C ALA A 220 6.92 -13.12 -10.67
N LEU A 221 6.47 -11.96 -11.14
CA LEU A 221 7.25 -11.00 -11.92
C LEU A 221 7.54 -9.76 -11.08
N THR A 222 8.80 -9.57 -10.70
CA THR A 222 9.23 -8.44 -9.87
C THR A 222 10.19 -7.54 -10.63
N ALA A 223 10.03 -6.23 -10.54
CA ALA A 223 11.00 -5.29 -11.09
C ALA A 223 10.88 -3.93 -10.41
N PRO A 224 11.90 -3.05 -10.46
CA PRO A 224 11.70 -1.63 -10.22
C PRO A 224 10.63 -1.02 -11.12
N ARG A 225 10.28 0.24 -10.84
CA ARG A 225 9.34 0.97 -11.69
C ARG A 225 9.96 1.29 -13.06
N GLY A 226 9.11 1.40 -14.09
CA GLY A 226 9.56 1.77 -15.44
C GLY A 226 10.43 0.72 -16.14
N ARG A 227 10.29 -0.57 -15.77
CA ARG A 227 10.96 -1.71 -16.44
C ARG A 227 10.06 -2.48 -17.42
N GLY A 228 8.79 -2.09 -17.54
CA GLY A 228 7.84 -2.66 -18.49
C GLY A 228 7.17 -3.97 -18.07
N LYS A 229 6.98 -4.20 -16.76
CA LYS A 229 6.26 -5.38 -16.23
C LYS A 229 4.90 -5.57 -16.91
N SER A 230 4.05 -4.54 -16.89
CA SER A 230 2.71 -4.58 -17.49
C SER A 230 2.73 -4.81 -19.00
N ALA A 231 3.77 -4.33 -19.68
CA ALA A 231 3.96 -4.53 -21.12
C ALA A 231 4.19 -6.01 -21.45
N VAL A 232 5.14 -6.65 -20.77
CA VAL A 232 5.44 -8.08 -20.97
C VAL A 232 4.21 -8.95 -20.68
N ILE A 233 3.47 -8.64 -19.60
CA ILE A 233 2.25 -9.39 -19.26
C ILE A 233 1.15 -9.19 -20.32
N GLY A 234 0.93 -7.97 -20.79
CA GLY A 234 -0.05 -7.70 -21.85
C GLY A 234 0.28 -8.48 -23.13
N LEU A 235 1.54 -8.47 -23.56
CA LEU A 235 2.00 -9.25 -24.72
C LEU A 235 1.86 -10.76 -24.50
N PHE A 236 2.19 -11.27 -23.31
CA PHE A 236 2.00 -12.67 -22.98
C PHE A 236 0.52 -13.08 -23.01
N LEU A 237 -0.38 -12.25 -22.49
CA LEU A 237 -1.82 -12.53 -22.55
C LEU A 237 -2.34 -12.59 -23.99
N ALA A 238 -1.77 -11.82 -24.92
CA ALA A 238 -2.11 -11.95 -26.34
C ALA A 238 -1.70 -13.33 -26.90
N TYR A 239 -0.56 -13.86 -26.44
CA TYR A 239 -0.14 -15.23 -26.75
C TYR A 239 -1.06 -16.27 -26.12
N VAL A 240 -1.45 -16.12 -24.85
CA VAL A 240 -2.45 -17.00 -24.20
C VAL A 240 -3.76 -17.04 -24.99
N ILE A 241 -4.25 -15.88 -25.43
CA ILE A 241 -5.46 -15.80 -26.26
C ILE A 241 -5.27 -16.59 -27.55
N LYS A 242 -4.14 -16.39 -28.25
CA LYS A 242 -3.83 -17.09 -29.51
C LYS A 242 -3.94 -18.61 -29.37
N GLU A 243 -3.35 -19.17 -28.31
CA GLU A 243 -3.34 -20.62 -28.06
C GLU A 243 -4.72 -21.16 -27.65
N ARG A 244 -5.59 -20.33 -27.07
CA ARG A 244 -6.89 -20.73 -26.49
C ARG A 244 -8.10 -20.20 -27.28
N LEU A 245 -7.91 -19.71 -28.51
CA LEU A 245 -8.96 -19.01 -29.28
C LEU A 245 -10.29 -19.77 -29.41
N LYS A 246 -10.25 -21.11 -29.40
CA LYS A 246 -11.40 -22.01 -29.57
C LYS A 246 -11.82 -22.72 -28.29
N GLU A 247 -11.33 -22.28 -27.14
CA GLU A 247 -11.60 -22.89 -25.84
C GLU A 247 -12.20 -21.85 -24.89
N PRO A 248 -13.31 -22.17 -24.19
CA PRO A 248 -13.91 -21.24 -23.24
C PRO A 248 -12.92 -20.90 -22.12
N THR A 249 -12.37 -19.70 -22.17
CA THR A 249 -11.27 -19.30 -21.27
C THR A 249 -11.56 -17.94 -20.67
N ILE A 250 -11.61 -17.86 -19.34
CA ILE A 250 -11.76 -16.58 -18.63
C ILE A 250 -10.45 -16.24 -17.93
N ILE A 251 -9.91 -15.07 -18.22
CA ILE A 251 -8.72 -14.49 -17.60
C ILE A 251 -9.14 -13.25 -16.81
N ILE A 252 -8.78 -13.23 -15.53
CA ILE A 252 -9.05 -12.10 -14.63
C ILE A 252 -7.78 -11.31 -14.42
N ILE A 253 -7.87 -9.99 -14.59
CA ILE A 253 -6.84 -9.04 -14.15
C ILE A 253 -7.38 -8.32 -12.93
N THR A 254 -6.59 -8.24 -11.86
CA THR A 254 -6.96 -7.52 -10.64
C THR A 254 -5.78 -6.73 -10.11
N SER A 255 -6.08 -5.64 -9.42
CA SER A 255 -5.10 -4.68 -8.90
C SER A 255 -5.76 -3.78 -7.85
N PRO A 256 -4.98 -3.09 -6.98
CA PRO A 256 -5.54 -2.17 -5.98
C PRO A 256 -6.42 -1.07 -6.60
N SER A 257 -6.06 -0.61 -7.80
CA SER A 257 -6.86 0.29 -8.62
C SER A 257 -6.84 -0.16 -10.08
N TYR A 258 -7.89 0.14 -10.85
CA TYR A 258 -7.92 -0.15 -12.28
C TYR A 258 -6.69 0.45 -13.01
N TYR A 259 -6.32 1.70 -12.68
CA TYR A 259 -5.25 2.42 -13.36
C TYR A 259 -3.90 1.71 -13.28
N SER A 260 -3.61 1.04 -12.15
CA SER A 260 -2.38 0.25 -11.96
C SER A 260 -2.21 -0.82 -13.05
N SER A 261 -3.31 -1.47 -13.46
CA SER A 261 -3.30 -2.55 -14.46
C SER A 261 -3.69 -2.11 -15.87
N SER A 262 -4.04 -0.84 -16.07
CA SER A 262 -4.57 -0.34 -17.35
C SER A 262 -3.60 -0.52 -18.52
N GLU A 263 -2.30 -0.46 -18.23
CA GLU A 263 -1.23 -0.65 -19.21
C GLU A 263 -1.17 -2.10 -19.73
N ILE A 264 -1.55 -3.10 -18.90
CA ILE A 264 -1.66 -4.50 -19.35
C ILE A 264 -2.66 -4.62 -20.50
N PHE A 265 -3.82 -3.95 -20.39
CA PHE A 265 -4.83 -3.96 -21.46
C PHE A 265 -4.34 -3.29 -22.74
N LYS A 266 -3.59 -2.19 -22.64
CA LYS A 266 -3.03 -1.53 -23.84
C LYS A 266 -2.06 -2.44 -24.58
N PHE A 267 -1.13 -3.09 -23.87
CA PHE A 267 -0.17 -4.00 -24.48
C PHE A 267 -0.82 -5.32 -24.94
N LEU A 268 -1.89 -5.76 -24.29
CA LEU A 268 -2.71 -6.87 -24.78
C LEU A 268 -3.32 -6.55 -26.15
N LEU A 269 -3.93 -5.36 -26.32
CA LEU A 269 -4.45 -4.93 -27.62
C LEU A 269 -3.33 -4.80 -28.67
N LEU A 270 -2.19 -4.23 -28.29
CA LEU A 270 -1.02 -4.14 -29.18
C LEU A 270 -0.56 -5.53 -29.66
N GLY A 271 -0.48 -6.50 -28.74
CA GLY A 271 -0.12 -7.88 -29.06
C GLY A 271 -1.14 -8.55 -29.97
N LEU A 272 -2.45 -8.40 -29.68
CA LEU A 272 -3.51 -8.97 -30.53
C LEU A 272 -3.51 -8.38 -31.94
N ASN A 273 -3.31 -7.07 -32.07
CA ASN A 273 -3.16 -6.40 -33.37
C ASN A 273 -1.95 -6.93 -34.14
N SER A 274 -0.80 -7.07 -33.47
CA SER A 274 0.42 -7.62 -34.09
C SER A 274 0.28 -9.08 -34.54
N LEU A 275 -0.58 -9.85 -33.86
CA LEU A 275 -0.95 -11.21 -34.23
C LEU A 275 -2.09 -11.29 -35.25
N ASN A 276 -2.66 -10.16 -35.67
CA ASN A 276 -3.86 -10.07 -36.52
C ASN A 276 -5.09 -10.83 -35.97
N ILE A 277 -5.25 -10.85 -34.64
CA ILE A 277 -6.38 -11.49 -33.97
C ILE A 277 -7.53 -10.50 -33.81
N ARG A 278 -8.69 -10.85 -34.38
CA ARG A 278 -9.94 -10.09 -34.22
C ARG A 278 -10.41 -10.15 -32.76
N HIS A 279 -10.77 -8.99 -32.22
CA HIS A 279 -11.18 -8.86 -30.83
C HIS A 279 -12.23 -7.76 -30.67
N THR A 280 -12.98 -7.82 -29.58
CA THR A 280 -13.95 -6.81 -29.17
C THR A 280 -13.54 -6.21 -27.83
N VAL A 281 -13.77 -4.91 -27.65
CA VAL A 281 -13.39 -4.18 -26.44
C VAL A 281 -14.65 -3.56 -25.82
N THR A 282 -14.93 -3.89 -24.57
CA THR A 282 -15.97 -3.23 -23.78
C THR A 282 -15.33 -2.23 -22.84
N LYS A 283 -15.77 -0.98 -22.92
CA LYS A 283 -15.30 0.11 -22.06
C LYS A 283 -16.37 0.51 -21.03
N SER A 284 -15.94 1.03 -19.89
CA SER A 284 -16.83 1.70 -18.94
C SER A 284 -17.29 3.06 -19.49
N ARG A 285 -18.21 3.73 -18.79
CA ARG A 285 -18.62 5.11 -19.09
C ARG A 285 -17.45 6.09 -19.14
N ASP A 286 -16.41 5.84 -18.34
CA ASP A 286 -15.20 6.67 -18.26
C ASP A 286 -14.14 6.26 -19.31
N GLY A 287 -14.47 5.38 -20.26
CA GLY A 287 -13.54 4.92 -21.30
C GLY A 287 -12.51 3.87 -20.85
N LYS A 288 -12.61 3.36 -19.62
CA LYS A 288 -11.72 2.30 -19.09
C LYS A 288 -12.02 0.97 -19.78
N ILE A 289 -11.01 0.26 -20.26
CA ILE A 289 -11.17 -1.07 -20.89
C ILE A 289 -11.48 -2.08 -19.79
N MET A 290 -12.74 -2.49 -19.68
CA MET A 290 -13.18 -3.42 -18.64
C MET A 290 -13.10 -4.87 -19.10
N ARG A 291 -13.24 -5.11 -20.42
CA ARG A 291 -13.25 -6.44 -21.02
C ARG A 291 -12.69 -6.40 -22.44
N ILE A 292 -11.89 -7.41 -22.79
CA ILE A 292 -11.48 -7.75 -24.15
C ILE A 292 -11.93 -9.18 -24.42
N SER A 293 -12.59 -9.42 -25.55
CA SER A 293 -12.98 -10.77 -25.98
C SER A 293 -12.39 -11.08 -27.34
N ALA A 294 -11.84 -12.28 -27.52
CA ALA A 294 -11.26 -12.75 -28.79
C ALA A 294 -11.48 -14.26 -28.89
N GLY A 295 -12.23 -14.70 -29.91
CA GLY A 295 -12.72 -16.08 -29.96
C GLY A 295 -13.56 -16.40 -28.71
N GLU A 296 -13.28 -17.54 -28.07
CA GLU A 296 -13.91 -17.97 -26.81
C GLU A 296 -13.17 -17.49 -25.54
N VAL A 297 -12.15 -16.63 -25.71
CA VAL A 297 -11.37 -16.09 -24.60
C VAL A 297 -11.89 -14.73 -24.17
N ILE A 298 -12.08 -14.55 -22.87
CA ILE A 298 -12.51 -13.31 -22.24
C ILE A 298 -11.45 -12.88 -21.22
N VAL A 299 -10.88 -11.69 -21.42
CA VAL A 299 -10.02 -11.03 -20.43
C VAL A 299 -10.79 -9.87 -19.82
N ARG A 300 -10.87 -9.77 -18.50
CA ARG A 300 -11.56 -8.66 -17.84
C ARG A 300 -10.93 -8.23 -16.53
N TRP A 301 -11.13 -6.97 -16.19
CA TRP A 301 -10.71 -6.44 -14.89
C TRP A 301 -11.79 -6.66 -13.83
N LEU A 302 -11.39 -7.11 -12.65
CA LEU A 302 -12.25 -7.18 -11.46
C LEU A 302 -11.53 -6.56 -10.25
N ALA A 303 -12.28 -5.88 -9.40
CA ALA A 303 -11.78 -5.42 -8.11
C ALA A 303 -11.32 -6.63 -7.25
N PRO A 304 -10.30 -6.49 -6.39
CA PRO A 304 -9.71 -7.61 -5.65
C PRO A 304 -10.71 -8.47 -4.87
N ASP A 305 -11.71 -7.83 -4.25
CA ASP A 305 -12.73 -8.52 -3.46
C ASP A 305 -13.64 -9.43 -4.31
N LEU A 306 -13.84 -9.09 -5.60
CA LEU A 306 -14.59 -9.94 -6.55
C LEU A 306 -13.67 -10.94 -7.26
N ALA A 307 -12.45 -10.52 -7.58
CA ALA A 307 -11.49 -11.31 -8.33
C ALA A 307 -11.06 -12.57 -7.55
N LYS A 308 -10.88 -12.45 -6.24
CA LYS A 308 -10.44 -13.57 -5.39
C LYS A 308 -11.44 -14.74 -5.38
N ASP A 309 -12.73 -14.43 -5.48
CA ASP A 309 -13.86 -15.37 -5.44
C ASP A 309 -14.32 -15.83 -6.82
N PHE A 310 -13.68 -15.33 -7.89
CA PHE A 310 -14.05 -15.68 -9.25
C PHE A 310 -13.42 -17.02 -9.68
N ASN A 311 -14.09 -17.76 -10.57
CA ASN A 311 -13.56 -18.99 -11.16
C ASN A 311 -13.10 -18.72 -12.60
N GLY A 312 -11.83 -18.99 -12.93
CA GLY A 312 -11.31 -18.80 -14.27
C GLY A 312 -10.03 -19.57 -14.54
N TYR A 313 -9.53 -19.47 -15.76
CA TYR A 313 -8.32 -20.16 -16.22
C TYR A 313 -7.06 -19.55 -15.62
N LEU A 314 -6.98 -18.23 -15.55
CA LEU A 314 -5.80 -17.49 -15.10
C LEU A 314 -6.21 -16.21 -14.37
N ILE A 315 -5.55 -15.94 -13.24
CA ILE A 315 -5.61 -14.63 -12.57
C ILE A 315 -4.26 -13.92 -12.64
N VAL A 316 -4.29 -12.65 -13.03
CA VAL A 316 -3.16 -11.73 -13.02
C VAL A 316 -3.41 -10.71 -11.92
N VAL A 317 -2.52 -10.68 -10.94
CA VAL A 317 -2.57 -9.76 -9.81
C VAL A 317 -1.47 -8.72 -9.98
N ASP A 318 -1.84 -7.51 -10.42
CA ASP A 318 -0.92 -6.38 -10.53
C ASP A 318 -0.82 -5.60 -9.22
N GLU A 319 0.38 -5.08 -8.93
CA GLU A 319 0.76 -4.55 -7.62
C GLU A 319 0.36 -5.47 -6.45
N ALA A 320 0.69 -6.75 -6.58
CA ALA A 320 0.27 -7.82 -5.66
C ALA A 320 0.59 -7.51 -4.19
N ALA A 321 1.76 -6.94 -3.91
CA ALA A 321 2.18 -6.59 -2.55
C ALA A 321 1.25 -5.58 -1.85
N ALA A 322 0.48 -4.79 -2.60
CA ALA A 322 -0.47 -3.82 -2.06
C ALA A 322 -1.86 -4.42 -1.75
N LEU A 323 -2.17 -5.66 -2.15
CA LEU A 323 -3.45 -6.32 -1.84
C LEU A 323 -3.53 -6.92 -0.43
N GLY A 324 -2.39 -7.00 0.26
CA GLY A 324 -2.27 -7.63 1.59
C GLY A 324 -2.10 -9.15 1.51
N LEU A 325 -1.36 -9.71 2.47
CA LEU A 325 -1.02 -11.14 2.47
C LEU A 325 -2.24 -12.05 2.57
N GLU A 326 -3.25 -11.70 3.36
CA GLU A 326 -4.47 -12.52 3.49
C GLU A 326 -5.18 -12.72 2.14
N THR A 327 -5.33 -11.64 1.36
CA THR A 327 -5.91 -11.69 0.01
C THR A 327 -5.08 -12.55 -0.94
N LEU A 328 -3.74 -12.40 -0.89
CA LEU A 328 -2.84 -13.19 -1.72
C LEU A 328 -2.84 -14.67 -1.35
N GLU A 329 -2.90 -15.00 -0.06
CA GLU A 329 -3.04 -16.38 0.40
C GLU A 329 -4.36 -16.99 -0.05
N TYR A 330 -5.46 -16.23 -0.01
CA TYR A 330 -6.75 -16.66 -0.52
C TYR A 330 -6.67 -16.97 -2.03
N ILE A 331 -6.19 -16.02 -2.84
CA ILE A 331 -6.03 -16.19 -4.30
C ILE A 331 -5.13 -17.38 -4.61
N THR A 332 -4.00 -17.50 -3.91
CA THR A 332 -3.06 -18.61 -4.10
C THR A 332 -3.59 -19.94 -3.58
N ARG A 333 -4.71 -20.00 -2.85
CA ARG A 333 -5.41 -21.24 -2.53
C ARG A 333 -6.53 -21.54 -3.51
N SER A 334 -7.31 -20.53 -3.94
CA SER A 334 -8.49 -20.72 -4.80
C SER A 334 -8.20 -20.83 -6.31
N TRP A 335 -7.07 -20.30 -6.80
CA TRP A 335 -6.74 -20.31 -8.24
C TRP A 335 -5.63 -21.29 -8.59
N ASP A 336 -5.69 -21.90 -9.78
CA ASP A 336 -4.68 -22.84 -10.26
C ASP A 336 -3.55 -22.17 -11.05
N LYS A 337 -3.85 -21.19 -11.90
CA LYS A 337 -2.83 -20.44 -12.67
C LYS A 337 -2.81 -18.99 -12.24
N ILE A 338 -1.64 -18.52 -11.79
CA ILE A 338 -1.50 -17.22 -11.14
C ILE A 338 -0.25 -16.49 -11.67
N ILE A 339 -0.42 -15.22 -12.02
CA ILE A 339 0.69 -14.28 -12.22
C ILE A 339 0.59 -13.19 -11.15
N LEU A 340 1.62 -13.10 -10.30
CA LEU A 340 1.79 -12.02 -9.34
C LEU A 340 2.79 -11.01 -9.89
N ILE A 341 2.39 -9.75 -10.03
CA ILE A 341 3.27 -8.67 -10.51
C ILE A 341 3.45 -7.69 -9.35
N THR A 342 4.68 -7.26 -9.10
CA THR A 342 4.91 -6.19 -8.12
C THR A 342 6.14 -5.36 -8.41
N THR A 343 6.14 -4.14 -7.89
CA THR A 343 7.31 -3.28 -7.89
C THR A 343 8.25 -3.59 -6.72
N ILE A 344 9.48 -4.01 -7.02
CA ILE A 344 10.57 -4.15 -6.03
C ILE A 344 11.45 -2.91 -6.11
N HIS A 345 11.53 -2.14 -5.02
CA HIS A 345 12.21 -0.84 -4.93
C HIS A 345 11.54 0.28 -5.77
N GLY A 346 11.33 1.44 -5.13
CA GLY A 346 10.56 2.57 -5.68
C GLY A 346 9.70 3.26 -4.60
N TYR A 347 8.95 4.30 -4.98
CA TYR A 347 8.14 5.09 -4.04
C TYR A 347 6.92 4.34 -3.45
N GLU A 348 6.55 3.16 -3.97
CA GLU A 348 5.45 2.32 -3.47
C GLU A 348 5.98 1.12 -2.66
N GLY A 349 6.90 1.42 -1.73
CA GLY A 349 7.81 0.47 -1.06
C GLY A 349 7.15 -0.66 -0.27
N SER A 350 6.93 -1.80 -0.94
CA SER A 350 6.36 -3.04 -0.39
C SER A 350 7.24 -4.30 -0.63
N GLY A 351 8.46 -4.11 -1.17
CA GLY A 351 9.28 -5.19 -1.73
C GLY A 351 9.73 -6.29 -0.77
N LYS A 352 10.21 -5.98 0.45
CA LYS A 352 10.91 -6.98 1.28
C LYS A 352 9.96 -8.02 1.91
N ALA A 353 8.82 -7.59 2.44
CA ALA A 353 7.81 -8.49 2.99
C ALA A 353 7.21 -9.39 1.90
N PHE A 354 6.98 -8.82 0.71
CA PHE A 354 6.51 -9.59 -0.44
C PHE A 354 7.55 -10.60 -0.94
N LEU A 355 8.84 -10.25 -1.00
CA LEU A 355 9.91 -11.20 -1.36
C LEU A 355 9.95 -12.40 -0.41
N LYS A 356 9.76 -12.20 0.91
CA LYS A 356 9.62 -13.31 1.87
C LYS A 356 8.39 -14.17 1.57
N TYR A 357 7.27 -13.55 1.22
CA TYR A 357 6.07 -14.27 0.80
C TYR A 357 6.32 -15.12 -0.46
N LEU A 358 7.03 -14.60 -1.47
CA LEU A 358 7.39 -15.37 -2.67
C LEU A 358 8.22 -16.61 -2.35
N LEU A 359 9.18 -16.50 -1.42
CA LEU A 359 9.94 -17.66 -0.93
C LEU A 359 9.02 -18.71 -0.29
N SER A 360 7.99 -18.29 0.44
CA SER A 360 7.02 -19.21 1.03
C SER A 360 6.16 -19.92 -0.03
N LEU A 361 5.86 -19.26 -1.15
CA LEU A 361 5.15 -19.88 -2.28
C LEU A 361 6.01 -20.92 -2.99
N LYS A 362 7.31 -20.64 -3.15
CA LYS A 362 8.26 -21.58 -3.77
C LYS A 362 8.30 -22.94 -3.07
N ASN A 363 8.08 -22.96 -1.76
CA ASN A 363 8.07 -24.18 -0.96
C ASN A 363 6.72 -24.91 -0.98
N LYS A 364 5.63 -24.24 -1.38
CA LYS A 364 4.25 -24.77 -1.32
C LYS A 364 3.69 -25.15 -2.69
N TYR A 365 4.12 -24.48 -3.75
CA TYR A 365 3.52 -24.59 -5.08
C TYR A 365 4.60 -24.68 -6.17
N ILE A 366 4.19 -25.13 -7.37
CA ILE A 366 5.04 -25.09 -8.56
C ILE A 366 5.20 -23.62 -8.96
N PHE A 367 6.38 -23.06 -8.68
CA PHE A 367 6.60 -21.62 -8.67
C PHE A 367 7.80 -21.21 -9.51
N LYS A 368 7.67 -20.08 -10.22
CA LYS A 368 8.77 -19.44 -10.97
C LYS A 368 8.84 -17.95 -10.64
N HIS A 369 10.05 -17.45 -10.36
CA HIS A 369 10.31 -16.03 -10.09
C HIS A 369 11.12 -15.43 -11.24
N ILE A 370 10.59 -14.36 -11.83
CA ILE A 370 11.15 -13.63 -12.96
C ILE A 370 11.45 -12.20 -12.52
N THR A 371 12.62 -11.67 -12.89
CA THR A 371 13.03 -10.28 -12.61
C THR A 371 13.25 -9.49 -13.90
N LEU A 372 12.86 -8.20 -13.89
CA LEU A 372 13.28 -7.25 -14.93
C LEU A 372 14.17 -6.17 -14.31
N ASP A 373 15.27 -5.85 -14.97
CA ASP A 373 16.31 -4.99 -14.43
C ASP A 373 16.50 -3.71 -15.26
N PHE A 374 16.35 -3.80 -16.58
CA PHE A 374 16.69 -2.70 -17.50
C PHE A 374 15.57 -1.65 -17.58
N PRO A 375 15.86 -0.37 -17.25
CA PRO A 375 14.91 0.71 -17.50
C PRO A 375 14.59 0.81 -18.99
N ILE A 376 13.31 1.04 -19.30
CA ILE A 376 12.85 1.21 -20.69
C ILE A 376 12.69 2.69 -21.08
N ARG A 377 12.56 3.59 -20.09
CA ARG A 377 12.36 5.02 -20.33
C ARG A 377 13.66 5.80 -20.47
N TYR A 378 14.75 5.33 -19.86
CA TYR A 378 16.04 6.00 -19.80
C TYR A 378 17.18 4.97 -19.70
N SER A 379 18.43 5.39 -19.87
CA SER A 379 19.60 4.53 -19.76
C SER A 379 19.80 4.03 -18.32
N LYS A 380 20.29 2.80 -18.19
CA LYS A 380 20.79 2.28 -16.90
C LYS A 380 21.94 3.17 -16.43
N GLY A 381 21.91 3.63 -15.18
CA GLY A 381 22.90 4.54 -14.62
C GLY A 381 22.49 6.02 -14.63
N ASP A 382 21.26 6.32 -15.03
CA ASP A 382 20.69 7.68 -15.07
C ASP A 382 20.93 8.46 -13.75
N PRO A 383 21.55 9.66 -13.80
CA PRO A 383 21.85 10.45 -12.62
C PRO A 383 20.62 10.86 -11.81
N ILE A 384 19.51 11.15 -12.50
CA ILE A 384 18.27 11.61 -11.86
C ILE A 384 17.58 10.46 -11.14
N GLU A 385 17.66 9.23 -11.66
CA GLU A 385 17.21 8.04 -10.95
C GLU A 385 17.98 7.88 -9.63
N ARG A 386 19.32 7.95 -9.69
CA ARG A 386 20.17 7.85 -8.49
C ARG A 386 19.88 8.96 -7.48
N PHE A 387 19.66 10.19 -7.95
CA PHE A 387 19.31 11.33 -7.09
C PHE A 387 17.98 11.09 -6.38
N ILE A 388 16.92 10.72 -7.09
CA ILE A 388 15.60 10.48 -6.49
C ILE A 388 15.66 9.33 -5.48
N TYR A 389 16.39 8.26 -5.79
CA TYR A 389 16.57 7.13 -4.88
C TYR A 389 17.28 7.55 -3.58
N ASP A 390 18.32 8.37 -3.66
CA ASP A 390 19.07 8.83 -2.47
C ASP A 390 18.32 9.91 -1.68
N VAL A 391 17.80 10.95 -2.33
CA VAL A 391 17.13 12.05 -1.63
C VAL A 391 15.89 11.56 -0.89
N MET A 392 15.16 10.59 -1.46
CA MET A 392 13.96 9.98 -0.88
C MET A 392 14.22 8.67 -0.13
N LEU A 393 15.46 8.19 -0.09
CA LEU A 393 15.87 6.94 0.57
C LEU A 393 15.09 5.69 0.10
N LEU A 394 14.81 5.58 -1.20
CA LEU A 394 14.01 4.48 -1.77
C LEU A 394 14.72 3.12 -1.72
N ASP A 395 16.04 3.12 -1.55
CA ASP A 395 16.93 1.96 -1.44
C ASP A 395 17.52 1.81 -0.02
N ALA A 396 16.86 2.37 1.00
CA ALA A 396 17.31 2.23 2.38
C ALA A 396 17.20 0.77 2.86
N GLU A 397 18.35 0.09 2.90
CA GLU A 397 18.46 -1.28 3.42
C GLU A 397 19.10 -1.27 4.81
N PRO A 398 18.33 -1.54 5.88
CA PRO A 398 18.87 -1.51 7.22
C PRO A 398 19.69 -2.79 7.48
N LYS A 399 20.80 -2.63 8.21
CA LYS A 399 21.70 -3.73 8.59
C LYS A 399 21.35 -4.23 9.98
N THR A 400 21.56 -5.52 10.22
CA THR A 400 21.49 -6.09 11.57
C THR A 400 22.68 -5.60 12.40
N LYS A 401 22.42 -5.26 13.67
CA LYS A 401 23.45 -4.92 14.66
C LYS A 401 23.46 -5.93 15.81
N LYS A 402 24.54 -5.96 16.58
CA LYS A 402 24.61 -6.73 17.83
C LYS A 402 23.62 -6.11 18.83
N LEU A 403 22.88 -6.95 19.55
CA LEU A 403 21.91 -6.50 20.54
C LEU A 403 22.62 -6.15 21.85
N GLU A 404 22.49 -4.90 22.27
CA GLU A 404 22.92 -4.39 23.58
C GLU A 404 21.71 -4.04 24.46
N TYR A 405 20.52 -4.08 23.86
CA TYR A 405 19.23 -3.76 24.44
C TYR A 405 19.11 -2.33 24.97
N LYS A 406 19.84 -1.39 24.37
CA LYS A 406 19.79 0.02 24.71
C LYS A 406 18.63 0.69 23.99
N ILE A 407 17.75 1.35 24.76
CA ILE A 407 16.66 2.17 24.24
C ILE A 407 17.03 3.64 24.40
N GLU A 408 16.84 4.43 23.35
CA GLU A 408 17.00 5.88 23.40
C GLU A 408 15.91 6.62 22.62
N GLU A 409 15.66 7.86 23.02
CA GLU A 409 14.90 8.83 22.24
C GLU A 409 15.84 9.51 21.23
N ILE A 410 15.49 9.47 19.96
CA ILE A 410 16.28 10.02 18.87
C ILE A 410 15.86 11.46 18.63
N ASP A 411 16.83 12.37 18.72
CA ASP A 411 16.69 13.74 18.23
C ASP A 411 16.65 13.78 16.69
N ARG A 412 15.62 14.40 16.13
CA ARG A 412 15.41 14.47 14.67
C ARG A 412 16.49 15.27 13.96
N GLN A 413 16.98 16.34 14.57
CA GLN A 413 18.03 17.17 13.97
C GLN A 413 19.34 16.39 13.86
N VAL A 414 19.71 15.65 14.90
CA VAL A 414 20.87 14.73 14.89
C VAL A 414 20.67 13.62 13.86
N LEU A 415 19.47 13.06 13.77
CA LEU A 415 19.14 12.00 12.80
C LEU A 415 19.35 12.48 11.36
N PHE A 416 18.79 13.64 10.99
CA PHE A 416 18.86 14.15 9.61
C PHE A 416 20.25 14.68 9.21
N LYS A 417 21.13 14.97 10.18
CA LYS A 417 22.54 15.28 9.94
C LYS A 417 23.40 14.03 9.70
N ASN A 418 22.94 12.84 10.08
CA ASN A 418 23.66 11.57 9.90
C ASN A 418 22.96 10.67 8.88
N ASP A 419 23.35 10.80 7.61
CA ASP A 419 22.72 10.05 6.50
C ASP A 419 22.76 8.53 6.72
N GLY A 420 23.85 7.98 7.26
CA GLY A 420 23.96 6.56 7.56
C GLY A 420 22.96 6.08 8.62
N ARG A 421 22.79 6.85 9.71
CA ARG A 421 21.81 6.54 10.75
C ARG A 421 20.37 6.77 10.26
N LEU A 422 20.12 7.82 9.50
CA LEU A 422 18.83 8.08 8.86
C LEU A 422 18.43 6.92 7.94
N ARG A 423 19.35 6.44 7.10
CA ARG A 423 19.15 5.25 6.24
C ARG A 423 18.81 4.00 7.05
N GLN A 424 19.48 3.78 8.19
CA GLN A 424 19.17 2.67 9.08
C GLN A 424 17.75 2.79 9.66
N ILE A 425 17.41 3.92 10.27
CA ILE A 425 16.11 4.13 10.95
C ILE A 425 14.96 4.11 9.95
N TYR A 426 15.08 4.87 8.86
CA TYR A 426 14.07 4.91 7.80
C TYR A 426 13.95 3.55 7.10
N GLY A 427 15.07 2.86 6.84
CA GLY A 427 15.08 1.51 6.29
C GLY A 427 14.33 0.49 7.15
N ILE A 428 14.42 0.59 8.48
CA ILE A 428 13.63 -0.26 9.40
C ILE A 428 12.14 0.02 9.25
N LEU A 429 11.74 1.30 9.26
CA LEU A 429 10.36 1.72 9.07
C LEU A 429 9.81 1.23 7.72
N VAL A 430 10.60 1.33 6.66
CA VAL A 430 10.20 0.87 5.33
C VAL A 430 10.12 -0.67 5.26
N SER A 431 11.09 -1.38 5.83
CA SER A 431 11.17 -2.84 5.72
C SER A 431 10.12 -3.60 6.52
N ALA A 432 9.60 -3.02 7.61
CA ALA A 432 8.63 -3.66 8.49
C ALA A 432 7.16 -3.37 8.12
N HIS A 433 6.90 -2.34 7.30
CA HIS A 433 5.55 -1.93 6.93
C HIS A 433 5.23 -2.27 5.46
N TYR A 434 4.02 -2.75 5.20
CA TYR A 434 3.59 -3.23 3.87
C TYR A 434 3.39 -2.13 2.83
N ARG A 435 3.27 -0.86 3.24
CA ARG A 435 3.12 0.28 2.34
C ARG A 435 3.82 1.49 2.96
N ASN A 436 4.81 2.02 2.25
CA ASN A 436 5.48 3.26 2.59
C ASN A 436 5.43 4.19 1.39
N SER A 437 5.39 5.49 1.64
CA SER A 437 5.52 6.51 0.60
C SER A 437 6.69 7.43 0.91
N PRO A 438 7.26 8.15 -0.08
CA PRO A 438 8.32 9.12 0.17
C PRO A 438 7.90 10.24 1.11
N ASP A 439 6.60 10.51 1.21
CA ASP A 439 6.06 11.47 2.17
C ASP A 439 6.39 11.09 3.62
N ASP A 440 6.56 9.79 3.90
CA ASP A 440 6.92 9.30 5.23
C ASP A 440 8.29 9.80 5.69
N LEU A 441 9.20 10.11 4.75
CA LEU A 441 10.50 10.70 5.09
C LEU A 441 10.33 12.16 5.53
N MET A 442 9.47 12.93 4.86
CA MET A 442 9.12 14.27 5.32
C MET A 442 8.37 14.20 6.64
N LEU A 443 7.45 13.25 6.83
CA LEU A 443 6.78 13.03 8.11
C LEU A 443 7.79 12.72 9.23
N LEU A 444 8.79 11.88 8.98
CA LEU A 444 9.85 11.52 9.95
C LEU A 444 10.70 12.72 10.37
N GLY A 445 10.92 13.69 9.49
CA GLY A 445 11.67 14.92 9.79
C GLY A 445 10.79 16.01 10.38
N ASP A 446 9.75 16.38 9.65
CA ASP A 446 9.13 17.69 9.76
C ASP A 446 7.95 17.74 10.74
N LEU A 447 7.43 16.57 11.15
CA LEU A 447 6.35 16.50 12.13
C LEU A 447 6.88 16.84 13.53
N HIS A 448 6.75 18.11 13.91
CA HIS A 448 7.42 18.67 15.08
C HIS A 448 7.06 17.97 16.41
N PHE A 449 5.80 17.59 16.55
CA PHE A 449 5.22 17.03 17.78
C PHE A 449 5.32 15.50 17.88
N GLN A 450 6.16 14.89 17.06
CA GLN A 450 6.47 13.46 17.17
C GLN A 450 7.67 13.21 18.07
N ARG A 451 7.80 11.97 18.53
CA ARG A 451 8.99 11.43 19.19
C ARG A 451 9.37 10.13 18.51
N ILE A 452 10.67 9.87 18.43
CA ILE A 452 11.22 8.67 17.80
C ILE A 452 12.00 7.93 18.88
N PHE A 453 11.64 6.67 19.12
CA PHE A 453 12.37 5.80 20.03
C PHE A 453 13.03 4.67 19.25
N SER A 454 14.26 4.34 19.61
CA SER A 454 15.04 3.27 18.98
C SER A 454 15.57 2.31 20.02
N LEU A 455 15.54 1.02 19.70
CA LEU A 455 16.24 -0.05 20.42
C LEU A 455 17.38 -0.54 19.52
N ASP A 456 18.62 -0.26 19.91
CA ASP A 456 19.87 -0.58 19.18
C ASP A 456 19.87 -0.23 17.68
N ASP A 457 19.00 0.66 17.21
CA ASP A 457 18.68 0.87 15.78
C ASP A 457 18.37 -0.45 15.03
N VAL A 458 17.66 -1.37 15.69
CA VAL A 458 17.07 -2.58 15.08
C VAL A 458 15.56 -2.64 15.26
N ALA A 459 15.01 -1.84 16.17
CA ALA A 459 13.59 -1.56 16.29
C ALA A 459 13.37 -0.05 16.51
N VAL A 460 12.33 0.49 15.90
CA VAL A 460 12.01 1.92 15.88
C VAL A 460 10.52 2.11 16.15
N SER A 461 10.18 3.12 16.93
CA SER A 461 8.79 3.53 17.18
C SER A 461 8.63 5.02 16.98
N GLN A 462 7.63 5.42 16.19
CA GLN A 462 7.17 6.81 16.04
C GLN A 462 5.94 7.03 16.90
N VAL A 463 5.98 8.03 17.76
CA VAL A 463 4.90 8.34 18.72
C VAL A 463 4.52 9.81 18.58
N ILE A 464 3.22 10.12 18.64
CA ILE A 464 2.73 11.50 18.68
C ILE A 464 1.81 11.72 19.87
N TYR A 465 1.80 12.95 20.38
CA TYR A 465 0.82 13.38 21.36
C TYR A 465 -0.56 13.62 20.74
N GLU A 466 -1.62 13.13 21.37
CA GLU A 466 -3.01 13.40 21.01
C GLU A 466 -3.89 13.66 22.25
N GLY A 467 -5.00 14.39 22.07
CA GLY A 467 -5.98 14.64 23.13
C GLY A 467 -5.75 15.95 23.89
N GLY A 468 -6.37 16.09 25.06
CA GLY A 468 -6.41 17.35 25.80
C GLY A 468 -7.21 18.46 25.10
N LEU A 469 -8.28 18.07 24.38
CA LEU A 469 -9.08 18.98 23.57
C LEU A 469 -10.02 19.83 24.44
N ASN A 470 -10.22 21.08 24.04
CA ASN A 470 -11.22 21.97 24.65
C ASN A 470 -12.65 21.63 24.16
N GLU A 471 -13.66 22.17 24.83
CA GLU A 471 -15.07 21.89 24.51
C GLU A 471 -15.47 22.33 23.10
N GLU A 472 -14.98 23.48 22.65
CA GLU A 472 -15.22 23.99 21.30
C GLU A 472 -14.80 22.97 20.25
N ARG A 473 -13.58 22.44 20.40
CA ARG A 473 -13.00 21.45 19.50
C ARG A 473 -13.75 20.13 19.54
N ILE A 474 -14.15 19.66 20.72
CA ILE A 474 -14.95 18.44 20.86
C ILE A 474 -16.30 18.61 20.14
N ASN A 475 -16.96 19.75 20.32
CA ASN A 475 -18.23 20.07 19.65
C ASN A 475 -18.08 20.18 18.13
N SER A 476 -16.97 20.73 17.65
CA SER A 476 -16.67 20.84 16.23
C SER A 476 -16.47 19.46 15.57
N ILE A 477 -15.76 18.54 16.24
CA ILE A 477 -15.60 17.16 15.80
C ILE A 477 -16.95 16.43 15.73
N LEU A 478 -17.85 16.66 16.69
CA LEU A 478 -19.20 16.07 16.68
C LEU A 478 -20.04 16.52 15.47
N LYS A 479 -19.85 17.77 15.03
CA LYS A 479 -20.44 18.36 13.82
C LYS A 479 -19.76 17.89 12.52
N GLY A 480 -18.66 17.14 12.64
CA GLY A 480 -18.06 16.42 11.52
C GLY A 480 -16.74 16.99 11.01
N GLU A 481 -16.18 17.99 11.67
CA GLU A 481 -14.88 18.60 11.30
C GLU A 481 -13.71 17.61 11.26
N SER A 482 -12.59 18.05 10.68
CA SER A 482 -11.35 17.27 10.52
C SER A 482 -10.71 16.92 11.87
N ASN A 483 -9.71 16.05 11.90
CA ASN A 483 -9.05 15.62 13.14
C ASN A 483 -7.94 16.58 13.64
N LEU A 484 -7.39 17.45 12.77
CA LEU A 484 -6.23 18.31 13.05
C LEU A 484 -5.06 17.58 13.75
N GLY A 485 -4.79 16.34 13.34
CA GLY A 485 -3.72 15.50 13.93
C GLY A 485 -4.15 14.64 15.12
N HIS A 486 -5.35 14.80 15.66
CA HIS A 486 -5.88 14.00 16.79
C HIS A 486 -6.72 12.82 16.30
N LEU A 487 -6.10 11.80 15.69
CA LEU A 487 -6.82 10.72 15.01
C LEU A 487 -7.69 9.89 15.97
N ILE A 488 -7.16 9.42 17.09
CA ILE A 488 -7.89 8.54 18.02
C ILE A 488 -9.05 9.30 18.69
N PRO A 489 -8.83 10.48 19.32
CA PRO A 489 -9.93 11.27 19.87
C PRO A 489 -11.00 11.59 18.82
N HIS A 490 -10.59 11.98 17.61
CA HIS A 490 -11.53 12.28 16.52
C HIS A 490 -12.44 11.10 16.20
N ARG A 491 -11.89 9.89 16.06
CA ARG A 491 -12.67 8.69 15.72
C ARG A 491 -13.64 8.32 16.83
N LEU A 492 -13.20 8.36 18.08
CA LEU A 492 -14.03 8.00 19.23
C LEU A 492 -15.14 9.02 19.51
N ILE A 493 -14.87 10.32 19.35
CA ILE A 493 -15.88 11.37 19.48
C ILE A 493 -16.89 11.30 18.32
N LYS A 494 -16.41 11.18 17.07
CA LYS A 494 -17.26 11.27 15.88
C LYS A 494 -18.14 10.04 15.69
N TYR A 495 -17.59 8.84 15.87
CA TYR A 495 -18.28 7.58 15.54
C TYR A 495 -18.87 6.87 16.75
N GLU A 496 -18.18 6.90 17.90
CA GLU A 496 -18.66 6.25 19.14
C GLU A 496 -19.38 7.22 20.08
N ARG A 497 -19.37 8.52 19.77
CA ARG A 497 -20.05 9.60 20.52
C ARG A 497 -19.61 9.72 21.99
N ILE A 498 -18.38 9.31 22.29
CA ILE A 498 -17.77 9.44 23.62
C ILE A 498 -16.96 10.74 23.67
N LYS A 499 -17.56 11.81 24.19
CA LYS A 499 -16.97 13.16 24.22
C LYS A 499 -15.82 13.25 25.22
N GLU A 500 -15.97 12.55 26.33
CA GLU A 500 -15.09 12.57 27.50
C GLU A 500 -13.69 12.09 27.15
N PHE A 501 -13.56 11.21 26.14
CA PHE A 501 -12.26 10.77 25.64
C PHE A 501 -11.43 11.93 25.05
N GLY A 502 -12.08 12.95 24.48
CA GLY A 502 -11.41 14.13 23.92
C GLY A 502 -10.58 14.92 24.93
N THR A 503 -10.99 14.92 26.20
CA THR A 503 -10.29 15.61 27.28
C THR A 503 -9.04 14.88 27.77
N LEU A 504 -8.93 13.57 27.52
CA LEU A 504 -7.80 12.76 27.95
C LEU A 504 -6.58 13.04 27.10
N LYS A 505 -5.39 13.00 27.69
CA LYS A 505 -4.10 13.22 27.04
C LYS A 505 -3.40 11.89 26.82
N GLY A 506 -2.88 11.64 25.62
CA GLY A 506 -2.21 10.36 25.38
C GLY A 506 -1.26 10.38 24.21
N TRP A 507 -0.62 9.23 24.03
CA TRP A 507 0.33 8.99 22.96
C TRP A 507 -0.21 7.98 21.96
N ARG A 508 -0.22 8.37 20.68
CA ARG A 508 -0.48 7.44 19.59
C ARG A 508 0.85 6.96 19.01
N VAL A 509 1.08 5.65 19.09
CA VAL A 509 2.12 4.97 18.31
C VAL A 509 1.66 4.93 16.86
N ILE A 510 2.30 5.74 16.00
CA ILE A 510 2.05 5.79 14.56
C ILE A 510 2.60 4.54 13.89
N ARG A 511 3.85 4.20 14.23
CA ARG A 511 4.58 3.06 13.68
C ARG A 511 5.42 2.43 14.77
N ILE A 512 5.47 1.11 14.78
CA ILE A 512 6.46 0.34 15.52
C ILE A 512 6.97 -0.76 14.59
N ALA A 513 8.27 -0.71 14.34
CA ALA A 513 8.94 -1.52 13.34
C ALA A 513 10.10 -2.25 13.98
N VAL A 514 10.25 -3.54 13.68
CA VAL A 514 11.40 -4.36 14.07
C VAL A 514 11.97 -4.97 12.81
N LEU A 515 13.29 -5.00 12.70
CA LEU A 515 13.98 -5.67 11.60
C LEU A 515 13.38 -7.07 11.34
N PRO A 516 13.00 -7.41 10.09
CA PRO A 516 12.29 -8.64 9.79
C PRO A 516 12.99 -9.93 10.26
N GLU A 517 14.31 -9.94 10.38
CA GLU A 517 15.13 -11.07 10.83
C GLU A 517 15.17 -11.20 12.37
N LEU A 518 14.74 -10.16 13.09
CA LEU A 518 14.71 -10.09 14.56
C LEU A 518 13.29 -10.02 15.13
N GLN A 519 12.26 -10.12 14.28
CA GLN A 519 10.86 -10.24 14.70
C GLN A 519 10.64 -11.51 15.54
N ASN A 520 9.57 -11.50 16.34
CA ASN A 520 9.20 -12.58 17.27
C ASN A 520 10.21 -12.86 18.41
N LYS A 521 11.21 -11.99 18.62
CA LYS A 521 12.16 -12.07 19.75
C LYS A 521 11.82 -11.12 20.92
N GLY A 522 10.62 -10.54 20.94
CA GLY A 522 10.18 -9.63 22.01
C GLY A 522 10.73 -8.20 21.94
N LEU A 523 11.55 -7.85 20.94
CA LEU A 523 12.17 -6.52 20.82
C LEU A 523 11.14 -5.37 20.72
N GLY A 524 10.09 -5.55 19.91
CA GLY A 524 8.99 -4.58 19.81
C GLY A 524 8.22 -4.42 21.12
N SER A 525 8.01 -5.51 21.86
CA SER A 525 7.38 -5.47 23.19
C SER A 525 8.24 -4.73 24.22
N LYS A 526 9.57 -4.93 24.16
CA LYS A 526 10.52 -4.21 25.04
C LYS A 526 10.49 -2.70 24.77
N LEU A 527 10.55 -2.31 23.50
CA LEU A 527 10.44 -0.90 23.09
C LEU A 527 9.09 -0.29 23.51
N LEU A 528 8.00 -1.03 23.31
CA LEU A 528 6.66 -0.58 23.70
C LEU A 528 6.49 -0.47 25.22
N SER A 529 7.14 -1.34 26.00
CA SER A 529 7.12 -1.26 27.47
C SER A 529 7.81 0.01 27.97
N TYR A 530 8.97 0.35 27.42
CA TYR A 530 9.65 1.61 27.71
C TYR A 530 8.77 2.84 27.37
N ILE A 531 8.07 2.81 26.22
CA ILE A 531 7.15 3.88 25.83
C ILE A 531 6.00 4.03 26.84
N LYS A 532 5.44 2.91 27.34
CA LYS A 532 4.38 2.95 28.37
C LYS A 532 4.90 3.55 29.68
N GLU A 533 6.06 3.11 30.16
CA GLU A 533 6.68 3.66 31.38
C GLU A 533 6.96 5.15 31.25
N LYS A 534 7.49 5.58 30.10
CA LYS A 534 7.73 7.00 29.81
C LYS A 534 6.41 7.80 29.79
N ALA A 535 5.37 7.28 29.14
CA ALA A 535 4.05 7.92 29.12
C ALA A 535 3.45 8.10 30.52
N ILE A 536 3.60 7.08 31.39
CA ILE A 536 3.19 7.14 32.80
C ILE A 536 3.97 8.24 33.53
N SER A 537 5.30 8.29 33.36
CA SER A 537 6.14 9.30 33.99
C SER A 537 5.82 10.75 33.55
N GLU A 538 5.24 10.92 32.35
CA GLU A 538 4.81 12.22 31.81
C GLU A 538 3.34 12.54 32.10
N GLY A 539 2.66 11.72 32.92
CA GLY A 539 1.30 12.00 33.38
C GLY A 539 0.23 11.88 32.29
N LEU A 540 0.42 10.97 31.33
CA LEU A 540 -0.58 10.69 30.28
C LEU A 540 -1.67 9.73 30.75
N ASP A 541 -2.85 9.85 30.16
CA ASP A 541 -4.03 9.03 30.45
C ASP A 541 -4.05 7.71 29.67
N TRP A 542 -3.41 7.66 28.50
CA TRP A 542 -3.43 6.49 27.64
C TRP A 542 -2.26 6.44 26.65
N VAL A 543 -1.93 5.23 26.20
CA VAL A 543 -1.13 4.98 24.99
C VAL A 543 -1.99 4.19 24.02
N GLY A 544 -1.96 4.48 22.72
CA GLY A 544 -2.81 3.81 21.75
C GLY A 544 -2.17 3.67 20.38
N SER A 545 -2.83 2.93 19.49
CA SER A 545 -2.44 2.86 18.09
C SER A 545 -3.66 2.67 17.20
N SER A 546 -3.52 3.04 15.92
CA SER A 546 -4.52 2.86 14.88
C SER A 546 -3.84 2.24 13.66
N PHE A 547 -4.26 1.05 13.27
CA PHE A 547 -3.62 0.26 12.21
C PHE A 547 -4.66 -0.52 11.41
N VAL A 548 -4.27 -1.03 10.24
CA VAL A 548 -5.13 -1.94 9.45
C VAL A 548 -5.21 -3.27 10.18
N LEU A 549 -6.44 -3.74 10.42
CA LEU A 549 -6.71 -4.99 11.09
C LEU A 549 -6.02 -6.15 10.37
N ASP A 550 -5.07 -6.77 11.06
CA ASP A 550 -4.30 -7.95 10.67
C ASP A 550 -4.16 -8.81 11.92
N TYR A 551 -4.25 -10.13 11.76
CA TYR A 551 -4.21 -11.07 12.88
C TYR A 551 -2.92 -10.95 13.72
N ARG A 552 -1.76 -10.87 13.08
CA ARG A 552 -0.45 -10.84 13.77
C ARG A 552 -0.23 -9.52 14.48
N VAL A 553 -0.60 -8.42 13.83
CA VAL A 553 -0.48 -7.08 14.42
C VAL A 553 -1.43 -6.93 15.61
N LEU A 554 -2.70 -7.35 15.48
CA LEU A 554 -3.65 -7.34 16.59
C LEU A 554 -3.14 -8.16 17.78
N ASN A 555 -2.65 -9.38 17.51
CA ASN A 555 -2.08 -10.24 18.55
C ASN A 555 -0.88 -9.61 19.24
N PHE A 556 -0.01 -8.89 18.52
CA PHE A 556 1.09 -8.13 19.13
C PHE A 556 0.56 -7.11 20.14
N TRP A 557 -0.43 -6.29 19.78
CA TRP A 557 -0.97 -5.27 20.68
C TRP A 557 -1.67 -5.87 21.90
N VAL A 558 -2.50 -6.90 21.70
CA VAL A 558 -3.25 -7.57 22.78
C VAL A 558 -2.30 -8.24 23.78
N LYS A 559 -1.23 -8.90 23.30
CA LYS A 559 -0.18 -9.47 24.17
C LYS A 559 0.56 -8.41 24.99
N ASN A 560 0.61 -7.16 24.53
CA ASN A 560 1.20 -6.05 25.26
C ASN A 560 0.18 -5.28 26.13
N ALA A 561 -0.98 -5.90 26.40
CA ALA A 561 -2.08 -5.40 27.23
C ALA A 561 -2.86 -4.20 26.66
N PHE A 562 -2.90 -4.05 25.34
CA PHE A 562 -3.76 -3.05 24.69
C PHE A 562 -5.15 -3.66 24.40
N TYR A 563 -6.19 -2.89 24.69
CA TYR A 563 -7.58 -3.24 24.48
C TYR A 563 -8.06 -2.74 23.13
N PRO A 564 -8.66 -3.57 22.27
CA PRO A 564 -9.35 -3.10 21.08
C PRO A 564 -10.60 -2.30 21.49
N VAL A 565 -10.75 -1.09 20.96
CA VAL A 565 -11.84 -0.17 21.34
C VAL A 565 -12.69 0.27 20.15
N TYR A 566 -12.20 0.12 18.92
CA TYR A 566 -12.92 0.54 17.73
C TYR A 566 -12.48 -0.26 16.50
N LEU A 567 -13.44 -0.62 15.65
CA LEU A 567 -13.23 -1.17 14.32
C LEU A 567 -14.04 -0.35 13.30
N ALA A 568 -13.34 0.23 12.33
CA ALA A 568 -13.93 1.00 11.25
C ALA A 568 -14.96 0.15 10.48
N THR A 569 -16.07 0.76 10.07
CA THR A 569 -17.14 0.07 9.33
C THR A 569 -16.92 0.08 7.81
N ARG A 570 -16.04 0.95 7.33
CA ARG A 570 -15.68 1.06 5.92
C ARG A 570 -14.22 0.70 5.75
N LYS A 571 -13.95 -0.09 4.72
CA LYS A 571 -12.60 -0.37 4.25
C LYS A 571 -11.96 0.95 3.82
N ASN A 572 -10.73 1.18 4.26
CA ASN A 572 -9.96 2.31 3.77
C ASN A 572 -9.44 1.93 2.37
N GLU A 573 -9.95 2.58 1.33
CA GLU A 573 -9.56 2.31 -0.07
C GLU A 573 -8.04 2.42 -0.28
N GLY A 574 -7.39 3.39 0.40
CA GLY A 574 -5.95 3.58 0.34
C GLY A 574 -5.13 2.55 1.11
N LEU A 575 -5.70 1.80 2.05
CA LEU A 575 -4.98 0.79 2.84
C LEU A 575 -5.49 -0.64 2.61
N ASN A 576 -6.52 -0.79 1.76
CA ASN A 576 -7.17 -2.06 1.42
C ASN A 576 -7.55 -2.92 2.65
N GLY A 577 -7.99 -2.29 3.75
CA GLY A 577 -8.41 -3.02 4.96
C GLY A 577 -9.19 -2.15 5.95
N TYR A 578 -9.61 -2.76 7.06
CA TYR A 578 -10.41 -2.11 8.10
C TYR A 578 -9.51 -1.58 9.21
N SER A 579 -9.60 -0.29 9.55
CA SER A 579 -8.80 0.27 10.64
C SER A 579 -9.33 -0.15 12.01
N VAL A 580 -8.45 -0.64 12.87
CA VAL A 580 -8.72 -0.95 14.28
C VAL A 580 -7.95 0.03 15.18
N ILE A 581 -8.56 0.46 16.28
CA ILE A 581 -7.90 1.24 17.33
C ILE A 581 -7.77 0.38 18.58
N VAL A 582 -6.58 0.41 19.17
CA VAL A 582 -6.27 -0.24 20.44
C VAL A 582 -5.75 0.79 21.43
N ILE A 583 -6.06 0.60 22.71
CA ILE A 583 -5.70 1.52 23.80
C ILE A 583 -5.16 0.73 24.99
N TYR A 584 -4.03 1.17 25.53
CA TYR A 584 -3.55 0.88 26.86
C TYR A 584 -3.96 2.04 27.79
N PRO A 585 -4.98 1.86 28.64
CA PRO A 585 -5.39 2.88 29.59
C PRO A 585 -4.38 2.98 30.74
N ILE A 586 -4.01 4.19 31.12
CA ILE A 586 -3.12 4.48 32.26
C ILE A 586 -3.96 4.92 33.47
N THR A 587 -4.89 5.86 33.29
CA THR A 587 -5.76 6.36 34.36
C THR A 587 -7.06 5.56 34.47
N GLU A 588 -7.67 5.54 35.66
CA GLU A 588 -8.96 4.84 35.88
C GLU A 588 -10.06 5.37 34.94
N LYS A 589 -10.12 6.69 34.71
CA LYS A 589 -11.04 7.28 33.73
C LYS A 589 -10.83 6.75 32.31
N ALA A 590 -9.58 6.58 31.88
CA ALA A 590 -9.27 5.99 30.57
C ALA A 590 -9.68 4.52 30.49
N LYS A 591 -9.54 3.78 31.60
CA LYS A 591 -9.91 2.36 31.72
C LYS A 591 -11.42 2.16 31.64
N GLU A 592 -12.21 2.93 32.37
CA GLU A 592 -13.68 2.91 32.31
C GLU A 592 -14.19 3.19 30.89
N ILE A 593 -13.66 4.23 30.24
CA ILE A 593 -14.04 4.57 28.86
C ILE A 593 -13.63 3.45 27.89
N SER A 594 -12.42 2.88 28.04
CA SER A 594 -11.94 1.80 27.19
C SER A 594 -12.80 0.54 27.32
N GLN A 595 -13.26 0.20 28.53
CA GLN A 595 -14.18 -0.92 28.76
C GLN A 595 -15.54 -0.70 28.11
N LYS A 596 -16.10 0.51 28.22
CA LYS A 596 -17.36 0.89 27.54
C LYS A 596 -17.24 0.77 26.02
N LEU A 597 -16.12 1.23 25.45
CA LEU A 597 -15.85 1.13 24.01
C LEU A 597 -15.68 -0.32 23.56
N ALA A 598 -14.94 -1.13 24.32
CA ALA A 598 -14.77 -2.56 24.06
C ALA A 598 -16.12 -3.31 24.08
N TYR A 599 -16.99 -3.00 25.04
CA TYR A 599 -18.36 -3.53 25.10
C TYR A 599 -19.16 -3.18 23.84
N ASN A 600 -19.15 -1.90 23.44
CA ASN A 600 -19.85 -1.42 22.25
C ASN A 600 -19.33 -2.11 20.98
N LEU A 601 -18.01 -2.26 20.85
CA LEU A 601 -17.37 -2.95 19.73
C LEU A 601 -17.82 -4.41 19.67
N LYS A 602 -17.76 -5.13 20.80
CA LYS A 602 -18.18 -6.54 20.89
C LYS A 602 -19.63 -6.71 20.46
N ARG A 603 -20.54 -5.92 21.03
CA ARG A 603 -21.97 -5.90 20.67
C ARG A 603 -22.18 -5.65 19.17
N LYS A 604 -21.47 -4.69 18.60
CA LYS A 604 -21.57 -4.33 17.19
C LYS A 604 -21.12 -5.49 16.28
N ILE A 605 -19.99 -6.12 16.59
CA ILE A 605 -19.49 -7.27 15.82
C ILE A 605 -20.53 -8.40 15.84
N LEU A 606 -20.99 -8.80 17.04
CA LEU A 606 -21.93 -9.91 17.17
C LEU A 606 -23.21 -9.70 16.36
N ARG A 607 -23.75 -8.47 16.38
CA ARG A 607 -25.03 -8.17 15.71
C ARG A 607 -24.95 -7.85 14.22
N THR A 608 -23.79 -7.39 13.72
CA THR A 608 -23.72 -6.79 12.37
C THR A 608 -22.67 -7.40 11.46
N SER A 609 -22.02 -8.49 11.86
CA SER A 609 -20.93 -9.10 11.08
C SER A 609 -21.34 -9.51 9.66
N HIS A 610 -22.54 -10.06 9.48
CA HIS A 610 -23.10 -10.44 8.18
C HIS A 610 -23.27 -9.26 7.19
N GLN A 611 -23.38 -8.02 7.69
CA GLN A 611 -23.55 -6.82 6.85
C GLN A 611 -22.29 -5.95 6.80
N VAL A 612 -21.73 -5.62 7.97
CA VAL A 612 -20.68 -4.60 8.10
C VAL A 612 -19.28 -5.21 7.97
N TYR A 613 -19.10 -6.39 8.54
CA TYR A 613 -17.80 -7.05 8.65
C TYR A 613 -17.72 -8.33 7.82
N PHE A 614 -18.59 -8.49 6.82
CA PHE A 614 -18.64 -9.68 5.96
C PHE A 614 -17.29 -9.95 5.29
N ASN A 615 -16.64 -8.88 4.79
CA ASN A 615 -15.36 -8.96 4.10
C ASN A 615 -14.14 -9.05 5.03
N VAL A 616 -14.32 -9.03 6.35
CA VAL A 616 -13.22 -9.27 7.30
C VAL A 616 -12.92 -10.76 7.36
N SER A 617 -11.64 -11.13 7.44
CA SER A 617 -11.22 -12.52 7.66
C SER A 617 -11.89 -13.10 8.92
N PRO A 618 -12.53 -14.29 8.85
CA PRO A 618 -13.13 -14.92 10.03
C PRO A 618 -12.13 -15.12 11.16
N LEU A 619 -10.89 -15.50 10.82
CA LEU A 619 -9.80 -15.70 11.78
C LEU A 619 -9.45 -14.41 12.54
N THR A 620 -9.33 -13.31 11.81
CA THR A 620 -8.96 -12.02 12.38
C THR A 620 -10.09 -11.43 13.22
N LEU A 621 -11.34 -11.64 12.82
CA LEU A 621 -12.51 -11.20 13.58
C LEU A 621 -12.74 -12.05 14.84
N ALA A 622 -12.52 -13.37 14.78
CA ALA A 622 -12.50 -14.23 15.95
C ALA A 622 -11.43 -13.78 16.94
N LYS A 623 -10.20 -13.51 16.47
CA LYS A 623 -9.14 -13.01 17.34
C LYS A 623 -9.51 -11.69 18.02
N LEU A 624 -10.20 -10.81 17.31
CA LEU A 624 -10.71 -9.56 17.86
C LEU A 624 -11.74 -9.80 18.96
N LEU A 625 -12.70 -10.70 18.75
CA LEU A 625 -13.70 -11.06 19.76
C LEU A 625 -13.08 -11.72 21.00
N ASP A 626 -12.17 -12.68 20.83
CA ASP A 626 -11.39 -13.31 21.91
C ASP A 626 -10.61 -12.28 22.75
N SER A 627 -10.11 -11.23 22.09
CA SER A 627 -9.37 -10.16 22.75
C SER A 627 -10.27 -9.20 23.55
N LEU A 628 -11.58 -9.18 23.29
CA LEU A 628 -12.56 -8.36 23.99
C LEU A 628 -13.08 -9.12 25.22
N LYS A 629 -12.26 -9.16 26.27
CA LYS A 629 -12.54 -9.76 27.58
C LYS A 629 -13.57 -8.98 28.41
N ILE A 630 -14.70 -8.67 27.79
CA ILE A 630 -15.87 -8.05 28.39
C ILE A 630 -16.97 -9.10 28.44
N TYR A 631 -17.42 -9.42 29.65
CA TYR A 631 -18.39 -10.48 29.89
C TYR A 631 -19.73 -9.92 30.28
N LYS A 632 -20.80 -10.55 29.79
CA LYS A 632 -22.17 -10.22 30.14
C LYS A 632 -22.97 -11.53 30.17
N LYS A 633 -23.72 -11.77 31.26
CA LYS A 633 -24.67 -12.87 31.28
C LYS A 633 -25.81 -12.60 30.29
N VAL A 634 -26.09 -13.56 29.43
CA VAL A 634 -27.18 -13.54 28.45
C VAL A 634 -28.30 -14.46 28.95
N GLU A 635 -29.51 -14.26 28.45
CA GLU A 635 -30.65 -15.13 28.74
C GLU A 635 -30.32 -16.61 28.41
N GLU A 636 -31.02 -17.52 29.09
CA GLU A 636 -30.86 -18.95 28.84
C GLU A 636 -31.51 -19.33 27.50
N ILE A 637 -30.99 -20.38 26.89
CA ILE A 637 -31.46 -20.90 25.60
C ILE A 637 -32.75 -21.68 25.84
N GLU A 638 -33.76 -21.51 24.98
CA GLU A 638 -35.03 -22.21 25.17
C GLU A 638 -34.88 -23.72 24.90
N ASP A 639 -35.64 -24.57 25.62
CA ASP A 639 -35.60 -26.03 25.44
C ASP A 639 -35.84 -26.46 23.99
N THR A 640 -36.71 -25.75 23.26
CA THR A 640 -36.98 -26.06 21.85
C THR A 640 -35.77 -25.81 20.93
N GLU A 641 -34.95 -24.81 21.25
CA GLU A 641 -33.71 -24.49 20.55
C GLU A 641 -32.61 -25.51 20.88
N ILE A 642 -32.54 -25.92 22.15
CA ILE A 642 -31.65 -26.98 22.62
C ILE A 642 -31.92 -28.28 21.87
N GLU A 643 -33.18 -28.70 21.76
CA GLU A 643 -33.57 -29.93 21.05
C GLU A 643 -33.27 -29.85 19.54
N LYS A 644 -33.50 -28.69 18.90
CA LYS A 644 -33.09 -28.46 17.50
C LYS A 644 -31.57 -28.67 17.33
N ILE A 645 -30.76 -28.09 18.21
CA ILE A 645 -29.30 -28.22 18.13
C ILE A 645 -28.85 -29.66 18.33
N LYS A 646 -29.45 -30.40 19.30
CA LYS A 646 -29.18 -31.83 19.49
C LYS A 646 -29.48 -32.64 18.22
N ALA A 647 -30.63 -32.42 17.60
CA ALA A 647 -31.00 -33.10 16.36
C ALA A 647 -30.02 -32.82 15.20
N TYR A 648 -29.44 -31.61 15.13
CA TYR A 648 -28.34 -31.32 14.19
C TYR A 648 -27.06 -32.09 14.52
N LEU A 649 -26.66 -32.13 15.80
CA LEU A 649 -25.46 -32.86 16.24
C LEU A 649 -25.55 -34.38 15.99
N GLU A 650 -26.76 -34.93 16.06
CA GLU A 650 -27.10 -36.33 15.72
C GLU A 650 -27.20 -36.58 14.21
N GLY A 651 -27.15 -35.53 13.38
CA GLY A 651 -27.25 -35.63 11.92
C GLY A 651 -28.68 -35.80 11.38
N ILE A 652 -29.69 -35.59 12.22
CA ILE A 652 -31.12 -35.68 11.85
C ILE A 652 -31.54 -34.43 11.06
N LEU A 653 -31.12 -33.24 11.51
CA LEU A 653 -31.43 -31.97 10.85
C LEU A 653 -30.20 -31.40 10.13
N PRO A 654 -30.38 -30.74 8.97
CA PRO A 654 -29.30 -30.00 8.33
C PRO A 654 -29.03 -28.67 9.06
N TYR A 655 -27.80 -28.16 8.96
CA TYR A 655 -27.39 -26.90 9.62
C TYR A 655 -28.36 -25.73 9.35
N ASN A 656 -28.84 -25.59 8.11
CA ASN A 656 -29.71 -24.47 7.74
C ASN A 656 -31.04 -24.43 8.52
N SER A 657 -31.52 -25.57 9.01
CA SER A 657 -32.75 -25.68 9.80
C SER A 657 -32.56 -25.31 11.28
N VAL A 658 -31.31 -25.18 11.73
CA VAL A 658 -30.94 -24.89 13.13
C VAL A 658 -30.09 -23.62 13.26
N ALA A 659 -29.89 -22.88 12.16
CA ALA A 659 -28.96 -21.75 12.11
C ALA A 659 -29.36 -20.61 13.05
N ASP A 660 -30.66 -20.41 13.27
CA ASP A 660 -31.23 -19.48 14.25
C ASP A 660 -30.84 -19.87 15.69
N SER A 661 -31.10 -21.11 16.08
CA SER A 661 -30.78 -21.63 17.42
C SER A 661 -29.26 -21.63 17.68
N VAL A 662 -28.46 -22.03 16.69
CA VAL A 662 -27.00 -21.97 16.78
C VAL A 662 -26.50 -20.53 16.91
N SER A 663 -27.16 -19.56 16.26
CA SER A 663 -26.79 -18.14 16.38
C SER A 663 -26.94 -17.63 17.80
N ILE A 664 -27.98 -18.06 18.52
CA ILE A 664 -28.22 -17.68 19.92
C ILE A 664 -27.15 -18.28 20.83
N LEU A 665 -26.84 -19.57 20.66
CA LEU A 665 -25.76 -20.25 21.38
C LEU A 665 -24.41 -19.57 21.16
N VAL A 666 -24.09 -19.16 19.93
CA VAL A 666 -22.83 -18.50 19.60
C VAL A 666 -22.76 -17.07 20.14
N GLU A 667 -23.86 -16.31 20.11
CA GLU A 667 -23.90 -14.99 20.76
C GLU A 667 -23.70 -15.13 22.28
N LYS A 668 -24.36 -16.12 22.92
CA LYS A 668 -24.16 -16.44 24.34
C LYS A 668 -22.70 -16.82 24.63
N TYR A 669 -22.10 -17.69 23.81
CA TYR A 669 -20.68 -18.04 23.92
C TYR A 669 -19.78 -16.81 23.93
N PHE A 670 -19.90 -15.93 22.94
CA PHE A 670 -19.00 -14.78 22.88
C PHE A 670 -19.24 -13.80 24.03
N TRP A 671 -20.45 -13.66 24.57
CA TRP A 671 -20.69 -12.81 25.73
C TRP A 671 -20.22 -13.40 27.06
N GLU A 672 -20.36 -14.70 27.27
CA GLU A 672 -20.08 -15.35 28.56
C GLU A 672 -18.71 -16.03 28.61
N MET A 673 -18.23 -16.57 27.48
CA MET A 673 -16.98 -17.33 27.30
C MET A 673 -16.68 -18.31 28.46
N PRO A 674 -17.57 -19.28 28.74
CA PRO A 674 -17.42 -20.21 29.87
C PRO A 674 -16.24 -21.18 29.69
N LEU A 675 -15.79 -21.36 28.44
CA LEU A 675 -14.62 -22.13 28.07
C LEU A 675 -13.83 -21.39 26.99
N GLN A 676 -12.59 -21.81 26.76
CA GLN A 676 -11.75 -21.27 25.69
C GLN A 676 -11.71 -22.27 24.53
N LEU A 677 -12.31 -21.90 23.40
CA LEU A 677 -12.19 -22.66 22.15
C LEU A 677 -10.85 -22.37 21.45
N ASP A 678 -10.43 -23.28 20.56
CA ASP A 678 -9.32 -22.98 19.66
C ASP A 678 -9.70 -21.86 18.68
N ILE A 679 -8.70 -21.10 18.23
CA ILE A 679 -8.94 -19.96 17.36
C ILE A 679 -9.57 -20.34 16.00
N ILE A 680 -9.31 -21.56 15.50
CA ILE A 680 -9.92 -22.08 14.27
C ILE A 680 -11.41 -22.41 14.50
N GLU A 681 -11.74 -22.93 15.68
CA GLU A 681 -13.13 -23.20 16.09
C GLU A 681 -13.91 -21.88 16.15
N GLU A 682 -13.38 -20.88 16.85
CA GLU A 682 -14.00 -19.55 16.90
C GLU A 682 -14.10 -18.90 15.51
N ALA A 683 -13.06 -19.00 14.69
CA ALA A 683 -13.08 -18.49 13.32
C ALA A 683 -14.16 -19.17 12.46
N THR A 684 -14.42 -20.45 12.70
CA THR A 684 -15.47 -21.22 12.03
C THR A 684 -16.85 -20.77 12.47
N LEU A 685 -17.07 -20.59 13.79
CA LEU A 685 -18.30 -20.02 14.34
C LEU A 685 -18.55 -18.60 13.80
N VAL A 686 -17.55 -17.72 13.84
CA VAL A 686 -17.63 -16.36 13.31
C VAL A 686 -17.95 -16.37 11.81
N GLY A 687 -17.24 -17.18 11.03
CA GLY A 687 -17.39 -17.24 9.58
C GLY A 687 -18.76 -17.76 9.15
N ARG A 688 -19.21 -18.86 9.77
CA ARG A 688 -20.47 -19.50 9.38
C ARG A 688 -21.69 -18.84 10.01
N VAL A 689 -21.65 -18.57 11.31
CA VAL A 689 -22.80 -18.15 12.11
C VAL A 689 -22.96 -16.64 12.08
N LEU A 690 -21.89 -15.88 12.36
CA LEU A 690 -21.99 -14.40 12.45
C LEU A 690 -21.87 -13.69 11.10
N GLN A 691 -21.06 -14.23 10.18
CA GLN A 691 -20.85 -13.64 8.85
C GLN A 691 -21.73 -14.28 7.76
N GLY A 692 -22.24 -15.50 7.95
CA GLY A 692 -23.07 -16.19 6.95
C GLY A 692 -22.30 -16.68 5.72
N LYS A 693 -20.99 -16.94 5.83
CA LYS A 693 -20.17 -17.40 4.71
C LYS A 693 -20.46 -18.86 4.35
N SER A 694 -20.14 -19.22 3.10
CA SER A 694 -20.17 -20.62 2.66
C SER A 694 -19.01 -21.41 3.25
N TRP A 695 -19.19 -22.73 3.35
CA TRP A 695 -18.16 -23.67 3.83
C TRP A 695 -16.85 -23.53 3.03
N SER A 696 -16.94 -23.39 1.71
CA SER A 696 -15.77 -23.23 0.85
C SER A 696 -15.02 -21.93 1.09
N HIS A 697 -15.72 -20.80 1.28
CA HIS A 697 -15.07 -19.52 1.58
C HIS A 697 -14.32 -19.60 2.90
N ILE A 698 -14.96 -20.13 3.94
CA ILE A 698 -14.31 -20.34 5.24
C ILE A 698 -13.10 -21.27 5.08
N GLY A 699 -13.27 -22.36 4.32
CA GLY A 699 -12.20 -23.32 4.01
C GLY A 699 -10.98 -22.66 3.38
N TYR A 700 -11.14 -21.88 2.30
CA TYR A 700 -10.03 -21.16 1.67
C TYR A 700 -9.36 -20.16 2.61
N SER A 701 -10.15 -19.45 3.42
CA SER A 701 -9.63 -18.50 4.40
C SER A 701 -8.79 -19.17 5.49
N LEU A 702 -9.20 -20.36 5.95
CA LEU A 702 -8.56 -21.09 7.05
C LEU A 702 -7.54 -22.15 6.57
N GLY A 703 -7.45 -22.39 5.26
CA GLY A 703 -6.61 -23.46 4.70
C GLY A 703 -7.17 -24.86 4.99
N LYS A 704 -8.50 -25.01 4.97
CA LYS A 704 -9.27 -26.23 5.25
C LYS A 704 -10.19 -26.58 4.08
N THR A 705 -10.59 -27.84 3.99
CA THR A 705 -11.64 -28.28 3.07
C THR A 705 -13.02 -27.87 3.61
N PRO A 706 -14.05 -27.74 2.75
CA PRO A 706 -15.41 -27.43 3.20
C PRO A 706 -15.94 -28.43 4.24
N ARG A 707 -15.61 -29.71 4.09
CA ARG A 707 -16.00 -30.78 5.00
C ARG A 707 -15.33 -30.65 6.36
N GLU A 708 -14.03 -30.39 6.41
CA GLU A 708 -13.33 -30.14 7.68
C GLU A 708 -13.93 -28.94 8.43
N VAL A 709 -14.33 -27.88 7.71
CA VAL A 709 -14.98 -26.71 8.34
C VAL A 709 -16.33 -27.08 8.97
N GLU A 710 -17.13 -27.90 8.28
CA GLU A 710 -18.40 -28.39 8.82
C GLU A 710 -18.20 -29.28 10.05
N GLU A 711 -17.22 -30.18 10.02
CA GLU A 711 -16.85 -31.03 11.15
C GLU A 711 -16.37 -30.19 12.35
N ILE A 712 -15.48 -29.21 12.13
CA ILE A 712 -15.02 -28.27 13.16
C ILE A 712 -16.21 -27.50 13.78
N LEU A 713 -17.15 -27.03 12.96
CA LEU A 713 -18.33 -26.33 13.47
C LEU A 713 -19.16 -27.24 14.37
N ARG A 714 -19.43 -28.48 13.94
CA ARG A 714 -20.23 -29.45 14.70
C ARG A 714 -19.58 -29.78 16.03
N GLU A 715 -18.26 -29.99 16.05
CA GLU A 715 -17.49 -30.21 17.27
C GLU A 715 -17.53 -29.00 18.21
N SER A 716 -17.39 -27.79 17.65
CA SER A 716 -17.46 -26.54 18.41
C SER A 716 -18.83 -26.39 19.08
N ILE A 717 -19.92 -26.60 18.34
CA ILE A 717 -21.29 -26.54 18.86
C ILE A 717 -21.50 -27.57 19.97
N ASN A 718 -21.01 -28.81 19.80
CA ASN A 718 -21.10 -29.84 20.82
C ASN A 718 -20.38 -29.46 22.12
N LYS A 719 -19.20 -28.83 22.03
CA LYS A 719 -18.48 -28.28 23.20
C LYS A 719 -19.27 -27.17 23.89
N LEU A 720 -19.87 -26.27 23.11
CA LEU A 720 -20.69 -25.19 23.66
C LEU A 720 -21.94 -25.72 24.37
N MET A 721 -22.63 -26.70 23.78
CA MET A 721 -23.79 -27.34 24.40
C MET A 721 -23.43 -27.89 25.78
N LYS A 722 -22.37 -28.68 25.91
CA LYS A 722 -21.91 -29.26 27.19
C LYS A 722 -21.50 -28.23 28.25
N ALA A 723 -21.19 -27.00 27.85
CA ALA A 723 -20.73 -25.97 28.77
C ALA A 723 -21.86 -25.08 29.29
N PHE A 724 -22.95 -24.96 28.54
CA PHE A 724 -24.10 -24.14 28.89
C PHE A 724 -25.31 -24.96 29.37
N ILE A 725 -25.38 -26.24 28.99
CA ILE A 725 -26.51 -27.15 29.21
C ILE A 725 -25.95 -28.46 29.75
#